data_AF-A0A2S7UUW1-F1
#
_entry.id   AF-A0A2S7UUW1-F1
#
_cell.length_a   1.000
_cell.length_b   1.000
_cell.length_c   1.000
_cell.angle_alpha   90.00
_cell.angle_beta   90.00
_cell.angle_gamma   90.00
#
_symmetry.space_group_name_H-M   'P 1'
#
loop_
_entity.id
_entity.type
_entity.pdbx_description
1 polymer ?
#
loop_
_entity_poly.entity_id
_entity_poly.type
_entity_poly.pdbx_seq_one_letter_code
_entity_poly.pdbx_strand_id
1 'polypeptide(L)'
;MSKFIKRFFVILFSVVLLNACNSLPINKQISVGQNARIQSLILHFTALNYERSMYALKDSGGVSAHYLIPEQQDSSYPNSNLEIIQLVDENQRAWHAGVSYWDGRKNLNDTSIGIEIVNVPNCLHKPVVGYTHGGEYGAHRNCLFPNFEAEQIELLIELAQGILQRHPDIEPTKVIGHSDISPSRKNDPGPRFPWYQLYQNGIGAWYEQETVDKYLQDFSLVSPSINIVQKALAFYGYNIKETGILDSQTQDVLSAFQSHFLPTQVTGELTPVTTATVFALLDRYKQPRLEFLLKRYDKEVDETLLISGRLSPRSNASKTNKHSINQTFYGAKGQGSLILIHLDFASLNKLNVLINGKSLDLKKARSVTTSTNRTGIQLDISNAVTNGTNVLKVTSKSDLSLLTIQMDSPTIIPATRWVDRKLKNDLVNGLTQLEEDFEFSLVKNDKLIAHHAFGDSYLNNTLYLKQLTTFFTTQLAVLKLVGDDRLRLDRPVSYYLSEYKGDGRGNRTIEHLLTHYSGYPSVENYLNGLMPDDELDSENIATRKSLPIQWNKAIYNVPFYYGVNQKLNYSEFNDLVLRLVIEQVTNMTFEQFVENRILSPLDLDSSIFRQVPNNNLYPVSLLTSQMKDITILAQLFKSGGSYGKQNIFKPSSFTSWYQHNSFWLIASEHNQINRLVGIQECHPYLTQNSHVAITEKGLVLVDDKLDISLVVYFPHAEKHNVNQCGLSQQQQDVLTKVFEIIYQAKS
;
A
#
# COMPACT_ATOMS: atom_id res chain seq x y z
N MET A 1 -7.72 -32.76 93.79
CA MET A 1 -8.28 -33.17 92.48
C MET A 1 -9.49 -32.36 91.99
N SER A 2 -10.41 -31.89 92.83
CA SER A 2 -11.69 -31.29 92.38
C SER A 2 -11.62 -29.96 91.60
N LYS A 3 -10.69 -29.03 91.92
CA LYS A 3 -10.61 -27.72 91.23
C LYS A 3 -9.94 -27.78 89.84
N PHE A 4 -9.03 -28.72 89.62
CA PHE A 4 -8.30 -28.85 88.35
C PHE A 4 -9.18 -29.45 87.26
N ILE A 5 -10.00 -30.44 87.63
CA ILE A 5 -10.97 -31.07 86.73
C ILE A 5 -12.04 -30.06 86.27
N LYS A 6 -12.53 -29.20 87.17
CA LYS A 6 -13.50 -28.14 86.79
C LYS A 6 -12.90 -27.12 85.82
N ARG A 7 -11.64 -26.70 86.01
CA ARG A 7 -10.97 -25.77 85.07
C ARG A 7 -10.69 -26.42 83.72
N PHE A 8 -10.31 -27.70 83.71
CA PHE A 8 -10.09 -28.45 82.48
C PHE A 8 -11.39 -28.59 81.67
N PHE A 9 -12.51 -28.89 82.33
CA PHE A 9 -13.81 -28.96 81.65
C PHE A 9 -14.30 -27.59 81.15
N VAL A 10 -14.06 -26.49 81.87
CA VAL A 10 -14.41 -25.14 81.40
C VAL A 10 -13.57 -24.74 80.19
N ILE A 11 -12.27 -25.04 80.18
CA ILE A 11 -11.40 -24.77 79.02
C ILE A 11 -11.80 -25.65 77.83
N LEU A 12 -12.08 -26.93 78.05
CA LEU A 12 -12.53 -27.84 76.99
C LEU A 12 -13.89 -27.40 76.41
N PHE A 13 -14.81 -26.94 77.24
CA PHE A 13 -16.12 -26.44 76.80
C PHE A 13 -15.99 -25.12 76.01
N SER A 14 -15.08 -24.23 76.43
CA SER A 14 -14.75 -23.02 75.66
C SER A 14 -14.06 -23.31 74.33
N VAL A 15 -13.20 -24.32 74.26
CA VAL A 15 -12.55 -24.76 73.00
C VAL A 15 -13.54 -25.43 72.05
N VAL A 16 -14.55 -26.14 72.57
CA VAL A 16 -15.63 -26.71 71.75
C VAL A 16 -16.57 -25.61 71.22
N LEU A 17 -16.88 -24.58 72.02
CA LEU A 17 -17.68 -23.42 71.59
C LEU A 17 -16.94 -22.53 70.56
N LEU A 18 -15.61 -22.47 70.62
CA LEU A 18 -14.78 -21.76 69.62
C LEU A 18 -14.64 -22.53 68.29
N ASN A 19 -14.98 -23.82 68.26
CA ASN A 19 -15.03 -24.64 67.03
C ASN A 19 -16.43 -24.78 66.44
N ALA A 20 -17.43 -24.06 66.97
CA ALA A 20 -18.71 -23.88 66.30
C ALA A 20 -18.57 -22.87 65.13
N CYS A 21 -17.66 -23.17 64.19
CA CYS A 21 -17.70 -22.57 62.87
C CYS A 21 -19.03 -22.98 62.25
N ASN A 22 -19.96 -22.03 62.25
CA ASN A 22 -21.20 -22.08 61.49
C ASN A 22 -20.83 -22.09 59.99
N SER A 23 -20.35 -23.23 59.48
CA SER A 23 -20.35 -23.46 58.04
C SER A 23 -21.82 -23.51 57.65
N LEU A 24 -22.26 -22.52 56.86
CA LEU A 24 -23.58 -22.58 56.22
C LEU A 24 -23.66 -23.97 55.54
N PRO A 25 -24.61 -24.84 55.90
CA PRO A 25 -24.72 -26.16 55.28
C PRO A 25 -25.13 -25.97 53.81
N ILE A 26 -24.15 -25.86 52.92
CA ILE A 26 -24.36 -25.74 51.48
C ILE A 26 -24.53 -27.17 50.95
N ASN A 27 -25.75 -27.51 50.53
CA ASN A 27 -26.02 -28.74 49.79
C ASN A 27 -25.43 -28.60 48.37
N LYS A 28 -24.21 -29.13 48.16
CA LYS A 28 -23.51 -29.07 46.88
C LYS A 28 -24.12 -30.08 45.90
N GLN A 29 -24.83 -29.60 44.90
CA GLN A 29 -25.28 -30.37 43.75
C GLN A 29 -24.53 -29.87 42.50
N ILE A 30 -23.80 -30.75 41.84
CA ILE A 30 -22.92 -30.38 40.71
C ILE A 30 -23.76 -30.37 39.42
N SER A 31 -23.70 -29.26 38.67
CA SER A 31 -24.35 -29.14 37.37
C SER A 31 -23.50 -29.80 36.28
N VAL A 32 -24.15 -30.46 35.31
CA VAL A 32 -23.48 -30.98 34.11
C VAL A 32 -23.04 -29.84 33.18
N GLY A 33 -23.74 -28.70 33.21
CA GLY A 33 -23.40 -27.52 32.41
C GLY A 33 -22.34 -26.65 33.07
N GLN A 34 -21.12 -27.15 33.22
CA GLN A 34 -19.99 -26.40 33.78
C GLN A 34 -18.67 -26.74 33.06
N ASN A 35 -17.74 -25.78 33.07
CA ASN A 35 -16.38 -25.91 32.54
C ASN A 35 -15.40 -25.27 33.54
N ALA A 36 -14.11 -25.60 33.40
CA ALA A 36 -13.03 -24.96 34.15
C ALA A 36 -12.83 -23.49 33.72
N ARG A 37 -12.36 -22.67 34.67
CA ARG A 37 -12.03 -21.26 34.43
C ARG A 37 -10.76 -21.09 33.61
N ILE A 38 -9.73 -21.87 33.93
CA ILE A 38 -8.48 -21.91 33.17
C ILE A 38 -8.73 -22.74 31.90
N GLN A 39 -8.43 -22.13 30.75
CA GLN A 39 -8.70 -22.71 29.43
C GLN A 39 -7.53 -22.53 28.46
N SER A 40 -6.43 -21.91 28.87
CA SER A 40 -5.26 -21.73 28.00
C SER A 40 -3.96 -21.79 28.78
N LEU A 41 -2.89 -22.21 28.12
CA LEU A 41 -1.53 -22.17 28.62
C LEU A 41 -0.72 -21.25 27.70
N ILE A 42 -0.12 -20.19 28.26
CA ILE A 42 0.62 -19.19 27.49
C ILE A 42 2.09 -19.26 27.86
N LEU A 43 2.94 -19.42 26.85
CA LEU A 43 4.39 -19.52 27.00
C LEU A 43 5.07 -18.21 26.61
N HIS A 44 6.06 -17.83 27.41
CA HIS A 44 6.81 -16.57 27.30
C HIS A 44 8.31 -16.87 27.39
N PHE A 45 9.13 -15.94 26.90
CA PHE A 45 10.49 -15.78 27.42
C PHE A 45 10.57 -14.47 28.20
N THR A 46 11.53 -14.39 29.12
CA THR A 46 11.68 -13.21 29.97
C THR A 46 12.41 -12.04 29.30
N ALA A 47 13.28 -12.31 28.31
CA ALA A 47 14.26 -11.36 27.74
C ALA A 47 15.21 -10.74 28.79
N LEU A 48 15.29 -11.39 29.96
CA LEU A 48 16.03 -10.95 31.13
C LEU A 48 16.76 -12.16 31.71
N ASN A 49 17.91 -11.94 32.33
CA ASN A 49 18.53 -12.96 33.17
C ASN A 49 17.65 -13.27 34.40
N TYR A 50 17.96 -14.33 35.13
CA TYR A 50 17.18 -14.86 36.25
C TYR A 50 16.94 -13.83 37.35
N GLU A 51 17.97 -13.14 37.83
CA GLU A 51 17.83 -12.12 38.88
C GLU A 51 16.86 -11.00 38.46
N ARG A 52 16.99 -10.48 37.24
CA ARG A 52 16.09 -9.44 36.73
C ARG A 52 14.68 -9.97 36.46
N SER A 53 14.56 -11.23 36.05
CA SER A 53 13.27 -11.90 35.85
C SER A 53 12.53 -12.05 37.18
N MET A 54 13.22 -12.46 38.25
CA MET A 54 12.66 -12.53 39.60
C MET A 54 12.22 -11.16 40.10
N TYR A 55 13.06 -10.13 39.94
CA TYR A 55 12.66 -8.77 40.29
C TYR A 55 11.41 -8.33 39.53
N ALA A 56 11.37 -8.51 38.20
CA ALA A 56 10.25 -8.10 37.38
C ALA A 56 8.94 -8.82 37.74
N LEU A 57 8.98 -10.15 37.88
CA LEU A 57 7.79 -11.01 38.03
C LEU A 57 7.29 -11.14 39.49
N LYS A 58 8.13 -10.81 40.48
CA LYS A 58 7.82 -10.95 41.91
C LYS A 58 7.83 -9.63 42.66
N ASP A 59 8.90 -8.84 42.51
CA ASP A 59 9.17 -7.72 43.41
C ASP A 59 8.72 -6.35 42.85
N SER A 60 8.66 -6.20 41.52
CA SER A 60 8.33 -4.92 40.87
C SER A 60 6.85 -4.52 41.02
N GLY A 61 5.97 -5.50 41.17
CA GLY A 61 4.51 -5.32 41.17
C GLY A 61 3.88 -4.93 39.83
N GLY A 62 4.65 -4.86 38.74
CA GLY A 62 4.16 -4.42 37.41
C GLY A 62 3.64 -5.55 36.53
N VAL A 63 4.25 -6.73 36.60
CA VAL A 63 3.92 -7.94 35.82
C VAL A 63 4.17 -9.18 36.68
N SER A 64 3.56 -10.32 36.33
CA SER A 64 3.80 -11.60 37.00
C SER A 64 3.44 -12.77 36.12
N ALA A 65 3.96 -13.96 36.44
CA ALA A 65 3.62 -15.23 35.80
C ALA A 65 3.27 -16.27 36.87
N HIS A 66 2.66 -17.38 36.47
CA HIS A 66 2.38 -18.47 37.42
C HIS A 66 3.67 -19.24 37.73
N TYR A 67 4.47 -19.50 36.69
CA TYR A 67 5.73 -20.24 36.79
C TYR A 67 6.87 -19.50 36.10
N LEU A 68 8.07 -19.65 36.63
CA LEU A 68 9.34 -19.24 36.02
C LEU A 68 10.27 -20.46 35.93
N ILE A 69 10.87 -20.67 34.75
CA ILE A 69 11.89 -21.70 34.49
C ILE A 69 13.25 -20.99 34.25
N PRO A 70 14.23 -21.12 35.16
CA PRO A 70 15.57 -20.53 35.03
C PRO A 70 16.40 -21.16 33.91
N GLU A 71 17.55 -20.57 33.58
CA GLU A 71 18.57 -21.12 32.66
C GLU A 71 19.82 -21.48 33.47
N GLN A 72 20.42 -22.65 33.22
CA GLN A 72 21.50 -23.19 34.05
C GLN A 72 22.82 -22.46 33.81
N GLN A 73 23.04 -21.98 32.59
CA GLN A 73 24.20 -21.16 32.22
C GLN A 73 24.06 -19.67 32.57
N ASP A 74 22.95 -19.27 33.21
CA ASP A 74 22.79 -17.91 33.69
C ASP A 74 23.60 -17.68 34.98
N SER A 75 24.60 -16.80 34.91
CA SER A 75 25.44 -16.45 36.06
C SER A 75 24.69 -15.88 37.28
N SER A 76 23.45 -15.41 37.07
CA SER A 76 22.61 -14.87 38.13
C SER A 76 21.72 -15.93 38.80
N TYR A 77 21.68 -17.16 38.26
CA TYR A 77 20.97 -18.27 38.87
C TYR A 77 21.81 -18.93 39.98
N PRO A 78 21.34 -19.00 41.24
CA PRO A 78 22.18 -19.39 42.37
C PRO A 78 22.31 -20.91 42.58
N ASN A 79 21.47 -21.72 41.92
CA ASN A 79 21.36 -23.15 42.19
C ASN A 79 22.15 -23.98 41.17
N SER A 80 22.68 -25.12 41.62
CA SER A 80 23.43 -26.05 40.77
C SER A 80 22.56 -26.92 39.86
N ASN A 81 21.26 -27.00 40.15
CA ASN A 81 20.27 -27.72 39.34
C ASN A 81 19.10 -26.77 39.09
N LEU A 82 18.49 -26.88 37.91
CA LEU A 82 17.29 -26.14 37.57
C LEU A 82 16.10 -26.58 38.43
N GLU A 83 15.38 -25.59 38.95
CA GLU A 83 14.15 -25.76 39.73
C GLU A 83 13.07 -24.85 39.16
N ILE A 84 11.84 -25.37 39.06
CA ILE A 84 10.67 -24.59 38.65
C ILE A 84 10.22 -23.73 39.82
N ILE A 85 10.11 -22.42 39.61
CA ILE A 85 9.60 -21.49 40.63
C ILE A 85 8.13 -21.18 40.35
N GLN A 86 7.24 -21.51 41.29
CA GLN A 86 5.86 -21.01 41.27
C GLN A 86 5.79 -19.64 41.96
N LEU A 87 5.33 -18.62 41.22
CA LEU A 87 5.21 -17.24 41.71
C LEU A 87 3.75 -16.88 42.04
N VAL A 88 2.79 -17.45 41.31
CA VAL A 88 1.35 -17.22 41.51
C VAL A 88 0.62 -18.56 41.50
N ASP A 89 -0.28 -18.77 42.45
CA ASP A 89 -1.16 -19.95 42.51
C ASP A 89 -2.06 -20.01 41.27
N GLU A 90 -2.27 -21.19 40.69
CA GLU A 90 -3.08 -21.39 39.46
C GLU A 90 -4.55 -20.93 39.62
N ASN A 91 -5.07 -20.80 40.86
CA ASN A 91 -6.41 -20.28 41.13
C ASN A 91 -6.47 -18.75 41.19
N GLN A 92 -5.32 -18.08 41.11
CA GLN A 92 -5.19 -16.64 41.10
C GLN A 92 -4.83 -16.14 39.70
N ARG A 93 -5.03 -14.84 39.48
CA ARG A 93 -4.75 -14.20 38.18
C ARG A 93 -3.34 -13.63 38.17
N ALA A 94 -2.41 -14.27 37.46
CA ALA A 94 -1.13 -13.65 37.13
C ALA A 94 -1.27 -12.59 36.00
N TRP A 95 -0.33 -11.67 35.89
CA TRP A 95 -0.35 -10.54 34.94
C TRP A 95 0.70 -10.70 33.85
N HIS A 96 0.50 -11.66 32.94
CA HIS A 96 1.48 -12.05 31.92
C HIS A 96 1.03 -11.74 30.47
N ALA A 97 -0.23 -11.98 30.11
CA ALA A 97 -0.73 -11.84 28.75
C ALA A 97 -1.03 -10.38 28.33
N GLY A 98 -1.39 -9.52 29.28
CA GLY A 98 -1.81 -8.14 29.01
C GLY A 98 -3.02 -8.04 28.06
N VAL A 99 -3.05 -6.99 27.21
CA VAL A 99 -4.05 -6.85 26.14
C VAL A 99 -3.84 -7.96 25.12
N SER A 100 -4.77 -8.90 25.07
CA SER A 100 -4.62 -10.18 24.38
C SER A 100 -5.94 -10.68 23.82
N TYR A 101 -5.88 -11.51 22.77
CA TYR A 101 -7.03 -12.20 22.18
C TYR A 101 -6.66 -13.58 21.64
N TRP A 102 -7.54 -14.57 21.82
CA TRP A 102 -7.42 -15.86 21.16
C TRP A 102 -8.79 -16.54 21.03
N ASP A 103 -9.13 -17.02 19.83
CA ASP A 103 -10.34 -17.81 19.52
C ASP A 103 -11.63 -17.25 20.18
N GLY A 104 -11.85 -15.94 20.01
CA GLY A 104 -13.03 -15.25 20.54
C GLY A 104 -12.90 -14.69 21.96
N ARG A 105 -11.88 -15.09 22.73
CA ARG A 105 -11.62 -14.60 24.09
C ARG A 105 -10.69 -13.39 24.08
N LYS A 106 -10.89 -12.49 25.04
CA LYS A 106 -10.05 -11.31 25.30
C LYS A 106 -9.55 -11.36 26.75
N ASN A 107 -8.50 -10.60 27.05
CA ASN A 107 -7.94 -10.47 28.40
C ASN A 107 -7.56 -11.83 29.01
N LEU A 108 -6.69 -12.56 28.31
CA LEU A 108 -6.43 -13.97 28.60
C LEU A 108 -5.83 -14.23 29.99
N ASN A 109 -5.27 -13.23 30.66
CA ASN A 109 -4.89 -13.34 32.08
C ASN A 109 -6.01 -13.95 32.94
N ASP A 110 -7.28 -13.68 32.62
CA ASP A 110 -8.43 -14.14 33.41
C ASP A 110 -8.66 -15.67 33.33
N THR A 111 -8.17 -16.32 32.27
CA THR A 111 -8.49 -17.71 31.93
C THR A 111 -7.26 -18.51 31.49
N SER A 112 -6.05 -18.11 31.88
CA SER A 112 -4.83 -18.79 31.45
C SER A 112 -3.83 -18.97 32.57
N ILE A 113 -2.98 -19.97 32.39
CA ILE A 113 -1.72 -20.13 33.14
C ILE A 113 -0.60 -19.59 32.26
N GLY A 114 0.37 -18.92 32.88
CA GLY A 114 1.50 -18.26 32.22
C GLY A 114 2.81 -18.83 32.73
N ILE A 115 3.65 -19.31 31.81
CA ILE A 115 4.99 -19.82 32.11
C ILE A 115 6.02 -18.91 31.45
N GLU A 116 6.88 -18.32 32.26
CA GLU A 116 8.04 -17.54 31.83
C GLU A 116 9.29 -18.43 31.80
N ILE A 117 10.09 -18.33 30.75
CA ILE A 117 11.31 -19.10 30.57
C ILE A 117 12.47 -18.13 30.40
N VAL A 118 13.49 -18.25 31.24
CA VAL A 118 14.69 -17.39 31.13
C VAL A 118 15.37 -17.69 29.81
N ASN A 119 15.33 -16.72 28.91
CA ASN A 119 15.97 -16.75 27.59
C ASN A 119 16.11 -15.30 27.11
N VAL A 120 17.30 -14.91 26.62
CA VAL A 120 17.63 -13.50 26.36
C VAL A 120 17.96 -13.26 24.87
N PRO A 121 16.98 -12.88 24.03
CA PRO A 121 17.24 -12.48 22.65
C PRO A 121 18.11 -11.23 22.56
N ASN A 122 19.03 -11.20 21.59
CA ASN A 122 19.83 -10.01 21.29
C ASN A 122 19.24 -9.27 20.10
N CYS A 123 18.56 -8.15 20.35
CA CYS A 123 17.90 -7.34 19.34
C CYS A 123 18.72 -6.10 19.00
N LEU A 124 19.17 -6.01 17.75
CA LEU A 124 19.72 -4.79 17.17
C LEU A 124 18.58 -3.81 16.97
N HIS A 125 18.59 -2.72 17.73
CA HIS A 125 17.69 -1.59 17.55
C HIS A 125 18.34 -0.65 16.53
N LYS A 126 17.75 -0.53 15.33
CA LYS A 126 18.04 0.65 14.51
C LYS A 126 17.30 1.84 15.15
N PRO A 127 17.92 3.03 15.25
CA PRO A 127 17.17 4.23 15.62
C PRO A 127 16.09 4.43 14.57
N VAL A 128 14.83 4.19 14.94
CA VAL A 128 13.68 4.44 14.06
C VAL A 128 13.16 5.80 14.40
N VAL A 129 12.97 6.61 13.36
CA VAL A 129 12.16 7.80 13.50
C VAL A 129 10.98 7.69 12.55
N GLY A 130 9.80 7.72 13.15
CA GLY A 130 8.53 7.42 12.50
C GLY A 130 7.79 6.21 13.08
N TYR A 131 6.48 6.17 12.83
CA TYR A 131 5.58 5.10 13.26
C TYR A 131 5.92 3.77 12.57
N THR A 132 6.67 2.90 13.24
CA THR A 132 6.70 1.48 12.86
C THR A 132 5.55 0.77 13.58
N HIS A 133 4.44 0.56 12.88
CA HIS A 133 3.39 -0.39 13.31
C HIS A 133 3.79 -1.83 12.99
N GLY A 134 5.06 -2.20 13.25
CA GLY A 134 5.45 -3.58 13.39
C GLY A 134 5.66 -3.80 14.87
N GLY A 135 5.09 -4.85 15.44
CA GLY A 135 5.36 -5.22 16.84
C GLY A 135 6.83 -5.55 17.07
N GLU A 136 7.11 -6.40 18.03
CA GLU A 136 8.47 -6.93 18.22
C GLU A 136 9.00 -7.75 17.02
N TYR A 137 8.21 -7.91 15.95
CA TYR A 137 8.55 -8.48 14.64
C TYR A 137 8.89 -7.44 13.54
N GLY A 138 8.75 -6.14 13.81
CA GLY A 138 9.06 -5.13 12.81
C GLY A 138 10.55 -5.12 12.46
N ALA A 139 10.88 -4.84 11.20
CA ALA A 139 12.26 -4.82 10.66
C ALA A 139 13.22 -3.81 11.32
N HIS A 140 12.70 -3.00 12.23
CA HIS A 140 13.48 -2.16 13.12
C HIS A 140 14.20 -2.94 14.24
N ARG A 141 13.73 -4.16 14.56
CA ARG A 141 14.34 -5.07 15.51
C ARG A 141 14.84 -6.30 14.77
N ASN A 142 16.14 -6.32 14.49
CA ASN A 142 16.80 -7.55 14.05
C ASN A 142 17.25 -8.32 15.29
N CYS A 143 16.44 -9.28 15.72
CA CYS A 143 16.71 -10.11 16.90
C CYS A 143 17.41 -11.41 16.53
N LEU A 144 18.48 -11.71 17.26
CA LEU A 144 19.08 -13.03 17.34
C LEU A 144 18.47 -13.75 18.54
N PHE A 145 17.70 -14.80 18.28
CA PHE A 145 17.10 -15.63 19.32
C PHE A 145 18.07 -16.78 19.67
N PRO A 146 18.50 -16.91 20.94
CA PRO A 146 19.23 -18.08 21.41
C PRO A 146 18.33 -19.32 21.47
N ASN A 147 18.96 -20.49 21.43
CA ASN A 147 18.27 -21.76 21.70
C ASN A 147 17.97 -21.87 23.20
N PHE A 148 16.87 -22.52 23.55
CA PHE A 148 16.57 -22.91 24.92
C PHE A 148 17.42 -24.13 25.31
N GLU A 149 17.83 -24.23 26.58
CA GLU A 149 18.60 -25.38 27.07
C GLU A 149 17.72 -26.63 27.16
N ALA A 150 18.31 -27.81 26.91
CA ALA A 150 17.56 -29.07 26.91
C ALA A 150 16.88 -29.33 28.27
N GLU A 151 17.58 -29.09 29.38
CA GLU A 151 17.07 -29.28 30.74
C GLU A 151 15.88 -28.34 31.05
N GLN A 152 15.90 -27.10 30.54
CA GLN A 152 14.75 -26.18 30.65
C GLN A 152 13.52 -26.75 29.97
N ILE A 153 13.70 -27.32 28.77
CA ILE A 153 12.60 -27.86 27.97
C ILE A 153 12.05 -29.16 28.58
N GLU A 154 12.89 -30.00 29.16
CA GLU A 154 12.46 -31.20 29.89
C GLU A 154 11.58 -30.83 31.10
N LEU A 155 12.01 -29.87 31.91
CA LEU A 155 11.21 -29.34 33.03
C LEU A 155 9.88 -28.72 32.57
N LEU A 156 9.91 -27.98 31.45
CA LEU A 156 8.72 -27.40 30.86
C LEU A 156 7.72 -28.47 30.42
N ILE A 157 8.19 -29.56 29.81
CA ILE A 157 7.34 -30.68 29.37
C ILE A 157 6.64 -31.31 30.58
N GLU A 158 7.39 -31.62 31.65
CA GLU A 158 6.82 -32.20 32.87
C GLU A 158 5.76 -31.27 33.50
N LEU A 159 6.08 -29.99 33.64
CA LEU A 159 5.18 -28.98 34.18
C LEU A 159 3.91 -28.84 33.33
N ALA A 160 4.06 -28.69 32.02
CA ALA A 160 2.95 -28.52 31.11
C ALA A 160 2.02 -29.74 31.10
N GLN A 161 2.56 -30.97 31.10
CA GLN A 161 1.75 -32.18 31.24
C GLN A 161 0.95 -32.19 32.54
N GLY A 162 1.58 -31.83 33.67
CA GLY A 162 0.90 -31.70 34.95
C GLY A 162 -0.23 -30.66 34.93
N ILE A 163 0.00 -29.50 34.32
CA ILE A 163 -1.01 -28.44 34.16
C ILE A 163 -2.19 -28.94 33.31
N LEU A 164 -1.91 -29.55 32.15
CA LEU A 164 -2.95 -30.05 31.24
C LEU A 164 -3.78 -31.17 31.89
N GLN A 165 -3.16 -32.01 32.73
CA GLN A 165 -3.89 -33.02 33.50
C GLN A 165 -4.85 -32.40 34.53
N ARG A 166 -4.45 -31.30 35.19
CA ARG A 166 -5.29 -30.58 36.17
C ARG A 166 -6.38 -29.74 35.49
N HIS A 167 -6.13 -29.25 34.28
CA HIS A 167 -7.01 -28.37 33.51
C HIS A 167 -7.36 -28.97 32.13
N PRO A 168 -8.23 -30.00 32.08
CA PRO A 168 -8.52 -30.75 30.85
C PRO A 168 -9.24 -29.93 29.76
N ASP A 169 -9.77 -28.75 30.08
CA ASP A 169 -10.41 -27.83 29.13
C ASP A 169 -9.39 -27.01 28.30
N ILE A 170 -8.08 -27.14 28.60
CA ILE A 170 -7.01 -26.60 27.77
C ILE A 170 -6.81 -27.53 26.56
N GLU A 171 -7.50 -27.20 25.46
CA GLU A 171 -7.33 -27.89 24.19
C GLU A 171 -5.91 -27.67 23.60
N PRO A 172 -5.42 -28.56 22.72
CA PRO A 172 -4.13 -28.41 22.06
C PRO A 172 -3.93 -27.04 21.37
N THR A 173 -4.97 -26.48 20.74
CA THR A 173 -4.90 -25.16 20.09
C THR A 173 -4.91 -23.98 21.09
N LYS A 174 -4.91 -24.25 22.40
CA LYS A 174 -4.89 -23.25 23.48
C LYS A 174 -3.62 -23.32 24.32
N VAL A 175 -2.63 -24.11 23.89
CA VAL A 175 -1.23 -23.99 24.32
C VAL A 175 -0.53 -23.14 23.25
N ILE A 176 -0.20 -21.90 23.61
CA ILE A 176 0.12 -20.84 22.64
C ILE A 176 1.23 -19.92 23.15
N GLY A 177 1.91 -19.25 22.23
CA GLY A 177 2.87 -18.21 22.58
C GLY A 177 2.18 -16.90 22.92
N HIS A 178 2.88 -16.00 23.58
CA HIS A 178 2.42 -14.63 23.76
C HIS A 178 2.31 -13.88 22.42
N SER A 179 3.17 -14.22 21.46
CA SER A 179 3.11 -13.72 20.09
C SER A 179 1.80 -14.09 19.39
N ASP A 180 1.20 -15.24 19.70
CA ASP A 180 -0.04 -15.67 19.06
C ASP A 180 -1.24 -14.82 19.48
N ILE A 181 -1.26 -14.42 20.74
CA ILE A 181 -2.38 -13.68 21.35
C ILE A 181 -2.21 -12.16 21.26
N SER A 182 -1.01 -11.71 20.87
CA SER A 182 -0.62 -10.30 20.78
C SER A 182 0.42 -10.05 19.68
N PRO A 183 0.15 -10.45 18.42
CA PRO A 183 1.15 -10.48 17.34
C PRO A 183 1.75 -9.10 17.03
N SER A 184 0.97 -8.03 17.11
CA SER A 184 1.46 -6.66 16.90
C SER A 184 2.25 -6.08 18.08
N ARG A 185 2.46 -6.83 19.16
CA ARG A 185 3.11 -6.35 20.40
C ARG A 185 4.20 -7.28 20.91
N LYS A 186 4.11 -8.57 20.66
CA LYS A 186 4.90 -9.61 21.33
C LYS A 186 5.50 -10.60 20.34
N ASN A 187 6.75 -10.99 20.54
CA ASN A 187 7.43 -12.01 19.72
C ASN A 187 7.88 -13.25 20.50
N ASP A 188 7.56 -13.34 21.79
CA ASP A 188 7.85 -14.45 22.67
C ASP A 188 6.84 -15.62 22.53
N PRO A 189 7.28 -16.88 22.66
CA PRO A 189 8.62 -17.36 23.04
C PRO A 189 9.62 -17.44 21.86
N GLY A 190 9.27 -16.89 20.69
CA GLY A 190 10.16 -16.74 19.55
C GLY A 190 10.37 -18.02 18.72
N PRO A 191 11.06 -17.90 17.57
CA PRO A 191 11.22 -18.99 16.60
C PRO A 191 12.16 -20.11 17.02
N ARG A 192 12.93 -19.94 18.10
CA ARG A 192 13.79 -20.99 18.65
C ARG A 192 13.10 -21.88 19.67
N PHE A 193 11.86 -21.53 20.05
CA PHE A 193 11.09 -22.32 20.99
C PHE A 193 10.66 -23.65 20.35
N PRO A 194 10.88 -24.81 21.00
CA PRO A 194 10.74 -26.12 20.37
C PRO A 194 9.29 -26.64 20.38
N TRP A 195 8.37 -25.92 19.73
CA TRP A 195 6.94 -26.28 19.67
C TRP A 195 6.68 -27.72 19.22
N TYR A 196 7.41 -28.21 18.20
CA TYR A 196 7.24 -29.58 17.72
C TYR A 196 7.65 -30.63 18.78
N GLN A 197 8.69 -30.36 19.57
CA GLN A 197 9.11 -31.26 20.65
C GLN A 197 8.04 -31.35 21.75
N LEU A 198 7.40 -30.23 22.09
CA LEU A 198 6.26 -30.22 23.02
C LEU A 198 5.09 -31.02 22.45
N TYR A 199 4.74 -30.83 21.18
CA TYR A 199 3.68 -31.58 20.51
C TYR A 199 3.94 -33.10 20.54
N GLN A 200 5.18 -33.53 20.29
CA GLN A 200 5.57 -34.95 20.40
C GLN A 200 5.35 -35.53 21.81
N ASN A 201 5.32 -34.68 22.84
CA ASN A 201 5.02 -35.03 24.21
C ASN A 201 3.56 -34.77 24.61
N GLY A 202 2.66 -34.59 23.63
CA GLY A 202 1.23 -34.39 23.84
C GLY A 202 0.84 -32.97 24.26
N ILE A 203 1.73 -31.99 24.11
CA ILE A 203 1.52 -30.61 24.54
C ILE A 203 1.37 -29.71 23.32
N GLY A 204 0.19 -29.11 23.15
CA GLY A 204 -0.07 -28.14 22.09
C GLY A 204 -0.41 -28.76 20.73
N ALA A 205 -0.67 -27.89 19.75
CA ALA A 205 -1.13 -28.26 18.42
C ALA A 205 0.02 -28.35 17.41
N TRP A 206 -0.07 -29.27 16.46
CA TRP A 206 0.82 -29.33 15.30
C TRP A 206 0.11 -29.93 14.08
N TYR A 207 0.59 -29.60 12.89
CA TYR A 207 0.05 -30.13 11.63
C TYR A 207 0.68 -31.48 11.25
N GLU A 208 0.01 -32.22 10.38
CA GLU A 208 0.58 -33.42 9.74
C GLU A 208 1.15 -33.04 8.37
N GLN A 209 2.37 -33.49 8.07
CA GLN A 209 3.08 -33.10 6.84
C GLN A 209 2.32 -33.52 5.57
N GLU A 210 1.73 -34.72 5.54
CA GLU A 210 0.90 -35.17 4.41
C GLU A 210 -0.28 -34.22 4.13
N THR A 211 -0.86 -33.62 5.17
CA THR A 211 -1.99 -32.68 5.01
C THR A 211 -1.51 -31.34 4.46
N VAL A 212 -0.31 -30.88 4.87
CA VAL A 212 0.33 -29.70 4.27
C VAL A 212 0.62 -29.95 2.79
N ASP A 213 1.19 -31.10 2.45
CA ASP A 213 1.52 -31.46 1.07
C ASP A 213 0.27 -31.54 0.19
N LYS A 214 -0.84 -32.08 0.72
CA LYS A 214 -2.16 -32.04 0.07
C LYS A 214 -2.60 -30.62 -0.24
N TYR A 215 -2.60 -29.71 0.73
CA TYR A 215 -3.03 -28.32 0.50
C TYR A 215 -2.07 -27.55 -0.41
N LEU A 216 -0.76 -27.84 -0.37
CA LEU A 216 0.21 -27.30 -1.34
C LEU A 216 -0.15 -27.71 -2.77
N GLN A 217 -0.53 -28.97 -2.97
CA GLN A 217 -0.96 -29.48 -4.26
C GLN A 217 -2.27 -28.83 -4.71
N ASP A 218 -3.29 -28.78 -3.83
CA ASP A 218 -4.59 -28.20 -4.13
C ASP A 218 -4.47 -26.72 -4.53
N PHE A 219 -3.61 -25.96 -3.84
CA PHE A 219 -3.40 -24.52 -4.07
C PHE A 219 -2.40 -24.18 -5.18
N SER A 220 -1.83 -25.18 -5.85
CA SER A 220 -0.79 -24.99 -6.87
C SER A 220 -1.31 -24.34 -8.15
N LEU A 221 -2.57 -24.59 -8.52
CA LEU A 221 -3.19 -24.05 -9.73
C LEU A 221 -3.76 -22.65 -9.51
N VAL A 222 -4.41 -22.43 -8.38
CA VAL A 222 -4.97 -21.14 -7.96
C VAL A 222 -4.72 -20.99 -6.46
N SER A 223 -3.83 -20.08 -6.09
CA SER A 223 -3.54 -19.85 -4.67
C SER A 223 -4.72 -19.13 -3.98
N PRO A 224 -5.05 -19.47 -2.72
CA PRO A 224 -6.06 -18.76 -1.94
C PRO A 224 -5.81 -17.25 -1.90
N SER A 225 -6.87 -16.46 -2.02
CA SER A 225 -6.76 -15.01 -1.90
C SER A 225 -6.35 -14.59 -0.47
N ILE A 226 -5.83 -13.37 -0.33
CA ILE A 226 -5.45 -12.83 0.98
C ILE A 226 -6.64 -12.82 1.97
N ASN A 227 -7.86 -12.53 1.49
CA ASN A 227 -9.07 -12.61 2.30
C ASN A 227 -9.28 -14.01 2.89
N ILE A 228 -9.13 -15.04 2.06
CA ILE A 228 -9.27 -16.44 2.50
C ILE A 228 -8.23 -16.78 3.56
N VAL A 229 -6.97 -16.38 3.38
CA VAL A 229 -5.91 -16.66 4.36
C VAL A 229 -6.11 -15.89 5.66
N GLN A 230 -6.44 -14.60 5.61
CA GLN A 230 -6.78 -13.82 6.81
C GLN A 230 -7.93 -14.46 7.58
N LYS A 231 -8.95 -14.93 6.86
CA LYS A 231 -10.07 -15.65 7.48
C LYS A 231 -9.64 -16.99 8.08
N ALA A 232 -8.73 -17.71 7.43
CA ALA A 232 -8.16 -18.95 7.94
C ALA A 232 -7.43 -18.73 9.28
N LEU A 233 -6.56 -17.70 9.35
CA LEU A 233 -5.85 -17.32 10.57
C LEU A 233 -6.82 -16.90 11.68
N ALA A 234 -7.85 -16.12 11.36
CA ALA A 234 -8.90 -15.76 12.32
C ALA A 234 -9.67 -16.99 12.84
N PHE A 235 -9.98 -17.96 11.96
CA PHE A 235 -10.63 -19.21 12.32
C PHE A 235 -9.75 -20.16 13.11
N TYR A 236 -8.43 -20.05 13.00
CA TYR A 236 -7.53 -20.80 13.85
C TYR A 236 -7.51 -20.23 15.27
N GLY A 237 -7.40 -18.91 15.40
CA GLY A 237 -7.49 -18.24 16.70
C GLY A 237 -7.04 -16.78 16.76
N TYR A 238 -6.35 -16.28 15.73
CA TYR A 238 -5.72 -14.94 15.76
C TYR A 238 -6.74 -13.79 15.69
N ASN A 239 -6.40 -12.66 16.32
CA ASN A 239 -7.17 -11.42 16.21
C ASN A 239 -6.84 -10.66 14.93
N ILE A 240 -7.35 -11.13 13.80
CA ILE A 240 -7.09 -10.54 12.47
C ILE A 240 -8.40 -10.20 11.76
N LYS A 241 -8.43 -9.01 11.16
CA LYS A 241 -9.51 -8.54 10.30
C LYS A 241 -9.24 -8.98 8.86
N GLU A 242 -10.32 -9.30 8.18
CA GLU A 242 -10.31 -9.68 6.77
C GLU A 242 -10.37 -8.41 5.91
N THR A 243 -9.21 -7.91 5.48
CA THR A 243 -9.07 -6.66 4.71
C THR A 243 -8.79 -6.90 3.22
N GLY A 244 -8.37 -8.10 2.84
CA GLY A 244 -8.07 -8.50 1.47
C GLY A 244 -6.75 -8.00 0.93
N ILE A 245 -5.97 -7.31 1.75
CA ILE A 245 -4.63 -6.82 1.46
C ILE A 245 -3.65 -7.29 2.52
N LEU A 246 -2.38 -7.49 2.16
CA LEU A 246 -1.31 -7.83 3.09
C LEU A 246 -0.91 -6.58 3.91
N ASP A 247 -1.79 -6.14 4.79
CA ASP A 247 -1.56 -5.04 5.72
C ASP A 247 -0.61 -5.41 6.87
N SER A 248 -0.24 -4.45 7.70
CA SER A 248 0.71 -4.65 8.81
C SER A 248 0.20 -5.68 9.83
N GLN A 249 -1.09 -5.67 10.13
CA GLN A 249 -1.75 -6.66 10.99
C GLN A 249 -1.53 -8.08 10.46
N THR A 250 -1.62 -8.25 9.14
CA THR A 250 -1.47 -9.55 8.49
C THR A 250 -0.04 -10.01 8.58
N GLN A 251 0.93 -9.12 8.37
CA GLN A 251 2.35 -9.43 8.51
C GLN A 251 2.75 -9.80 9.94
N ASP A 252 2.26 -9.06 10.94
CA ASP A 252 2.48 -9.36 12.36
C ASP A 252 1.96 -10.76 12.70
N VAL A 253 0.73 -11.08 12.28
CA VAL A 253 0.10 -12.39 12.50
C VAL A 253 0.85 -13.50 11.76
N LEU A 254 1.27 -13.26 10.51
CA LEU A 254 2.08 -14.23 9.75
C LEU A 254 3.43 -14.49 10.44
N SER A 255 4.06 -13.45 11.00
CA SER A 255 5.34 -13.58 11.71
C SER A 255 5.18 -14.38 13.01
N ALA A 256 4.12 -14.12 13.79
CA ALA A 256 3.79 -14.91 14.97
C ALA A 256 3.48 -16.37 14.61
N PHE A 257 2.63 -16.57 13.61
CA PHE A 257 2.26 -17.90 13.11
C PHE A 257 3.47 -18.70 12.62
N GLN A 258 4.35 -18.09 11.83
CA GLN A 258 5.58 -18.73 11.36
C GLN A 258 6.53 -19.00 12.52
N SER A 259 6.66 -18.10 13.51
CA SER A 259 7.48 -18.36 14.70
C SER A 259 7.00 -19.60 15.46
N HIS A 260 5.70 -19.88 15.46
CA HIS A 260 5.12 -21.04 16.11
C HIS A 260 5.26 -22.30 15.25
N PHE A 261 4.77 -22.28 14.00
CA PHE A 261 4.56 -23.49 13.18
C PHE A 261 5.59 -23.69 12.06
N LEU A 262 6.32 -22.65 11.67
CA LEU A 262 7.31 -22.66 10.58
C LEU A 262 8.60 -21.92 10.99
N PRO A 263 9.24 -22.28 12.11
CA PRO A 263 10.32 -21.50 12.72
C PRO A 263 11.57 -21.32 11.85
N THR A 264 11.76 -22.19 10.85
CA THR A 264 12.86 -22.07 9.88
C THR A 264 12.61 -21.04 8.78
N GLN A 265 11.40 -20.47 8.68
CA GLN A 265 10.96 -19.57 7.60
C GLN A 265 10.14 -18.38 8.12
N VAL A 266 10.57 -17.76 9.23
CA VAL A 266 9.93 -16.54 9.75
C VAL A 266 10.31 -15.34 8.89
N THR A 267 9.42 -15.00 7.95
CA THR A 267 9.60 -13.92 6.98
C THR A 267 8.54 -12.83 7.12
N GLY A 268 7.41 -13.13 7.77
CA GLY A 268 6.22 -12.28 7.76
C GLY A 268 5.55 -12.19 6.37
N GLU A 269 6.04 -12.94 5.39
CA GLU A 269 5.50 -13.00 4.04
C GLU A 269 4.52 -14.17 3.90
N LEU A 270 3.50 -13.97 3.07
CA LEU A 270 2.55 -15.03 2.76
C LEU A 270 3.16 -15.97 1.71
N THR A 271 3.59 -17.16 2.15
CA THR A 271 4.11 -18.21 1.26
C THR A 271 3.09 -19.33 1.02
N PRO A 272 3.22 -20.13 -0.06
CA PRO A 272 2.38 -21.31 -0.26
C PRO A 272 2.43 -22.29 0.92
N VAL A 273 3.62 -22.50 1.50
CA VAL A 273 3.80 -23.35 2.68
C VAL A 273 3.06 -22.78 3.87
N THR A 274 3.20 -21.48 4.15
CA THR A 274 2.46 -20.81 5.24
C THR A 274 0.96 -21.01 5.07
N THR A 275 0.45 -20.80 3.84
CA THR A 275 -0.97 -20.97 3.52
C THR A 275 -1.43 -22.41 3.77
N ALA A 276 -0.73 -23.39 3.22
CA ALA A 276 -1.06 -24.81 3.38
C ALA A 276 -1.01 -25.25 4.86
N THR A 277 -0.04 -24.75 5.63
CA THR A 277 0.08 -25.05 7.07
C THR A 277 -1.12 -24.53 7.87
N VAL A 278 -1.60 -23.31 7.61
CA VAL A 278 -2.81 -22.79 8.29
C VAL A 278 -4.02 -23.69 7.99
N PHE A 279 -4.18 -24.12 6.74
CA PHE A 279 -5.28 -25.00 6.35
C PHE A 279 -5.17 -26.40 6.95
N ALA A 280 -3.96 -26.97 7.02
CA ALA A 280 -3.73 -28.26 7.67
C ALA A 280 -4.06 -28.23 9.18
N LEU A 281 -3.79 -27.11 9.85
CA LEU A 281 -4.19 -26.91 11.25
C LEU A 281 -5.71 -26.78 11.41
N LEU A 282 -6.40 -26.07 10.50
CA LEU A 282 -7.85 -26.00 10.50
C LEU A 282 -8.50 -27.36 10.22
N ASP A 283 -7.92 -28.14 9.31
CA ASP A 283 -8.33 -29.51 9.00
C ASP A 283 -8.29 -30.38 10.25
N ARG A 284 -7.18 -30.34 10.98
CA ARG A 284 -7.04 -31.17 12.17
C ARG A 284 -7.92 -30.73 13.35
N TYR A 285 -8.04 -29.43 13.58
CA TYR A 285 -8.57 -28.91 14.85
C TYR A 285 -9.87 -28.10 14.73
N LYS A 286 -10.27 -27.67 13.54
CA LYS A 286 -11.40 -26.74 13.33
C LYS A 286 -12.24 -27.08 12.08
N GLN A 287 -12.52 -28.37 11.85
CA GLN A 287 -13.25 -28.89 10.67
C GLN A 287 -14.49 -28.07 10.23
N PRO A 288 -15.45 -27.71 11.10
CA PRO A 288 -16.62 -26.94 10.65
C PRO A 288 -16.26 -25.55 10.07
N ARG A 289 -15.19 -24.92 10.57
CA ARG A 289 -14.69 -23.64 10.06
C ARG A 289 -13.94 -23.82 8.74
N LEU A 290 -13.21 -24.92 8.59
CA LEU A 290 -12.55 -25.30 7.33
C LEU A 290 -13.57 -25.52 6.21
N GLU A 291 -14.62 -26.30 6.45
CA GLU A 291 -15.65 -26.58 5.44
C GLU A 291 -16.30 -25.31 4.89
N PHE A 292 -16.56 -24.32 5.77
CA PHE A 292 -17.06 -23.01 5.35
C PHE A 292 -16.05 -22.28 4.46
N LEU A 293 -14.76 -22.34 4.83
CA LEU A 293 -13.70 -21.63 4.13
C LEU A 293 -13.40 -22.23 2.76
N LEU A 294 -13.37 -23.56 2.63
CA LEU A 294 -13.14 -24.25 1.37
C LEU A 294 -14.25 -23.97 0.36
N LYS A 295 -15.53 -23.96 0.79
CA LYS A 295 -16.65 -23.55 -0.07
C LYS A 295 -16.50 -22.14 -0.65
N ARG A 296 -15.88 -21.24 0.12
CA ARG A 296 -15.61 -19.87 -0.32
C ARG A 296 -14.41 -19.82 -1.30
N TYR A 297 -13.36 -20.59 -1.01
CA TYR A 297 -12.22 -20.75 -1.91
C TYR A 297 -12.63 -21.33 -3.27
N ASP A 298 -13.43 -22.39 -3.31
CA ASP A 298 -13.90 -23.01 -4.56
C ASP A 298 -14.61 -22.00 -5.47
N LYS A 299 -15.42 -21.11 -4.87
CA LYS A 299 -16.07 -20.02 -5.58
C LYS A 299 -15.07 -19.02 -6.18
N GLU A 300 -14.03 -18.64 -5.44
CA GLU A 300 -12.96 -17.75 -5.93
C GLU A 300 -12.13 -18.41 -7.05
N VAL A 301 -11.91 -19.72 -6.97
CA VAL A 301 -11.22 -20.51 -8.01
C VAL A 301 -12.03 -20.51 -9.30
N ASP A 302 -13.33 -20.81 -9.22
CA ASP A 302 -14.22 -20.79 -10.39
C ASP A 302 -14.20 -19.43 -11.09
N GLU A 303 -14.30 -18.34 -10.33
CA GLU A 303 -14.21 -16.96 -10.84
C GLU A 303 -12.84 -16.66 -11.48
N THR A 304 -11.74 -17.13 -10.87
CA THR A 304 -10.37 -16.87 -11.37
C THR A 304 -10.04 -17.66 -12.64
N LEU A 305 -10.49 -18.91 -12.73
CA LEU A 305 -10.33 -19.75 -13.94
C LEU A 305 -11.17 -19.21 -15.10
N LEU A 306 -12.35 -18.64 -14.82
CA LEU A 306 -13.16 -17.92 -15.80
C LEU A 306 -12.45 -16.67 -16.36
N ILE A 307 -11.77 -15.89 -15.50
CA ILE A 307 -11.03 -14.66 -15.90
C ILE A 307 -9.75 -14.98 -16.69
N SER A 308 -9.06 -16.08 -16.35
CA SER A 308 -7.77 -16.46 -16.95
C SER A 308 -7.88 -17.23 -18.27
N GLY A 309 -9.08 -17.48 -18.77
CA GLY A 309 -9.32 -18.19 -20.03
C GLY A 309 -8.90 -19.67 -20.03
N ARG A 310 -8.57 -20.23 -18.85
CA ARG A 310 -8.24 -21.65 -18.67
C ARG A 310 -9.50 -22.43 -18.30
N LEU A 311 -10.32 -22.76 -19.31
CA LEU A 311 -11.36 -23.76 -19.15
C LEU A 311 -11.37 -24.75 -20.32
N SER A 312 -11.40 -26.03 -19.97
CA SER A 312 -12.16 -27.07 -20.67
C SER A 312 -12.34 -28.27 -19.71
N PRO A 313 -13.49 -28.96 -19.68
CA PRO A 313 -14.86 -28.47 -19.84
C PRO A 313 -15.81 -29.02 -18.75
N ARG A 314 -16.63 -28.15 -18.14
CA ARG A 314 -18.02 -28.50 -17.78
C ARG A 314 -18.88 -27.25 -17.88
N SER A 315 -19.82 -27.30 -18.83
CA SER A 315 -20.97 -26.42 -19.08
C SER A 315 -21.54 -25.71 -17.84
N ASN A 316 -21.98 -24.45 -17.82
CA ASN A 316 -22.70 -23.66 -18.83
C ASN A 316 -22.60 -22.14 -18.56
N ALA A 317 -22.25 -21.39 -19.61
CA ALA A 317 -22.71 -20.04 -20.00
C ALA A 317 -22.91 -18.90 -18.96
N SER A 318 -22.00 -17.90 -18.99
CA SER A 318 -22.40 -16.49 -19.17
C SER A 318 -21.32 -15.73 -19.97
N LYS A 319 -21.77 -14.80 -20.81
CA LYS A 319 -21.15 -14.39 -22.08
C LYS A 319 -20.18 -13.20 -21.93
N THR A 320 -18.89 -13.38 -22.23
CA THR A 320 -18.11 -12.29 -22.83
C THR A 320 -18.50 -12.22 -24.31
N ASN A 321 -19.03 -11.08 -24.73
CA ASN A 321 -19.61 -10.94 -26.07
C ASN A 321 -18.50 -10.79 -27.12
N LYS A 322 -17.95 -11.92 -27.58
CA LYS A 322 -16.92 -12.03 -28.65
C LYS A 322 -17.27 -11.31 -29.97
N HIS A 323 -18.51 -10.82 -30.07
CA HIS A 323 -19.07 -10.14 -31.23
C HIS A 323 -19.14 -8.62 -31.09
N SER A 324 -18.64 -8.03 -29.99
CA SER A 324 -18.71 -6.59 -29.74
C SER A 324 -17.47 -6.07 -29.00
N ILE A 325 -16.87 -4.99 -29.51
CA ILE A 325 -15.81 -4.21 -28.86
C ILE A 325 -16.33 -2.79 -28.61
N ASN A 326 -16.17 -2.27 -27.40
CA ASN A 326 -16.42 -0.88 -27.06
C ASN A 326 -15.12 -0.26 -26.53
N GLN A 327 -14.73 0.89 -27.06
CA GLN A 327 -13.54 1.64 -26.64
C GLN A 327 -13.85 3.14 -26.58
N THR A 328 -13.16 3.86 -25.71
CA THR A 328 -13.14 5.32 -25.69
C THR A 328 -11.80 5.83 -26.22
N PHE A 329 -11.80 6.94 -26.94
CA PHE A 329 -10.59 7.59 -27.44
C PHE A 329 -10.74 9.11 -27.47
N TYR A 330 -9.64 9.84 -27.38
CA TYR A 330 -9.66 11.30 -27.53
C TYR A 330 -9.55 11.67 -29.01
N GLY A 331 -10.39 12.58 -29.49
CA GLY A 331 -10.46 12.96 -30.90
C GLY A 331 -10.67 14.46 -31.09
N ALA A 332 -10.35 14.95 -32.29
CA ALA A 332 -10.61 16.31 -32.72
C ALA A 332 -11.55 16.31 -33.93
N LYS A 333 -12.55 17.19 -33.91
CA LYS A 333 -13.55 17.31 -34.98
C LYS A 333 -12.85 17.59 -36.31
N GLY A 334 -13.19 16.81 -37.33
CA GLY A 334 -12.61 16.94 -38.67
C GLY A 334 -11.27 16.26 -38.84
N GLN A 335 -10.82 15.42 -37.89
CA GLN A 335 -9.57 14.67 -37.97
C GLN A 335 -9.75 13.19 -37.58
N GLY A 336 -8.75 12.40 -37.95
CA GLY A 336 -8.57 11.03 -37.46
C GLY A 336 -8.82 9.97 -38.53
N SER A 337 -8.04 8.89 -38.44
CA SER A 337 -8.34 7.63 -39.11
C SER A 337 -8.37 6.48 -38.10
N LEU A 338 -9.15 5.46 -38.40
CA LEU A 338 -9.29 4.23 -37.63
C LEU A 338 -8.69 3.09 -38.44
N ILE A 339 -7.67 2.45 -37.92
CA ILE A 339 -7.01 1.28 -38.51
C ILE A 339 -7.44 0.03 -37.75
N LEU A 340 -8.04 -0.90 -38.48
CA LEU A 340 -8.46 -2.20 -37.98
C LEU A 340 -7.49 -3.27 -38.50
N ILE A 341 -6.64 -3.79 -37.61
CA ILE A 341 -5.56 -4.74 -37.93
C ILE A 341 -6.04 -6.17 -37.70
N HIS A 342 -5.58 -7.12 -38.53
CA HIS A 342 -6.06 -8.51 -38.57
C HIS A 342 -7.47 -8.66 -39.17
N LEU A 343 -7.83 -7.73 -40.07
CA LEU A 343 -9.03 -7.80 -40.90
C LEU A 343 -8.66 -7.70 -42.38
N ASP A 344 -9.33 -8.51 -43.20
CA ASP A 344 -9.28 -8.44 -44.65
C ASP A 344 -10.50 -7.70 -45.22
N PHE A 345 -10.40 -7.21 -46.45
CA PHE A 345 -11.50 -6.49 -47.11
C PHE A 345 -12.78 -7.33 -47.21
N ALA A 346 -12.65 -8.65 -47.35
CA ALA A 346 -13.77 -9.57 -47.41
C ALA A 346 -14.60 -9.59 -46.11
N SER A 347 -13.98 -9.22 -44.98
CA SER A 347 -14.63 -9.20 -43.66
C SER A 347 -15.37 -7.89 -43.34
N LEU A 348 -15.17 -6.82 -44.12
CA LEU A 348 -15.85 -5.53 -43.92
C LEU A 348 -17.37 -5.63 -43.97
N ASN A 349 -17.90 -6.50 -44.85
CA ASN A 349 -19.33 -6.71 -45.05
C ASN A 349 -20.03 -7.27 -43.81
N LYS A 350 -19.26 -7.77 -42.84
CA LYS A 350 -19.72 -8.42 -41.60
C LYS A 350 -19.52 -7.53 -40.37
N LEU A 351 -19.01 -6.31 -40.55
CA LEU A 351 -18.72 -5.37 -39.47
C LEU A 351 -19.72 -4.23 -39.46
N ASN A 352 -20.05 -3.78 -38.26
CA ASN A 352 -20.71 -2.52 -38.02
C ASN A 352 -19.86 -1.71 -37.04
N VAL A 353 -19.34 -0.58 -37.53
CA VAL A 353 -18.42 0.30 -36.81
C VAL A 353 -19.11 1.63 -36.59
N LEU A 354 -19.28 2.01 -35.33
CA LEU A 354 -19.90 3.26 -34.92
C LEU A 354 -18.94 4.12 -34.13
N ILE A 355 -18.91 5.42 -34.43
CA ILE A 355 -18.25 6.45 -33.62
C ILE A 355 -19.35 7.38 -33.09
N ASN A 356 -19.45 7.52 -31.77
CA ASN A 356 -20.50 8.32 -31.11
C ASN A 356 -21.92 7.96 -31.60
N GLY A 357 -22.16 6.68 -31.85
CA GLY A 357 -23.43 6.17 -32.39
C GLY A 357 -23.65 6.39 -33.89
N LYS A 358 -22.74 7.07 -34.61
CA LYS A 358 -22.81 7.24 -36.08
C LYS A 358 -22.09 6.10 -36.79
N SER A 359 -22.80 5.39 -37.68
CA SER A 359 -22.21 4.33 -38.50
C SER A 359 -21.20 4.89 -39.50
N LEU A 360 -20.03 4.24 -39.62
CA LEU A 360 -19.03 4.57 -40.63
C LEU A 360 -19.35 3.90 -41.98
N ASP A 361 -18.99 4.56 -43.07
CA ASP A 361 -19.09 4.00 -44.42
C ASP A 361 -17.85 3.14 -44.74
N LEU A 362 -17.99 1.83 -44.55
CA LEU A 362 -16.91 0.86 -44.77
C LEU A 362 -16.51 0.72 -46.25
N LYS A 363 -17.27 1.26 -47.21
CA LYS A 363 -16.88 1.24 -48.63
C LYS A 363 -15.73 2.20 -48.93
N LYS A 364 -15.49 3.17 -48.07
CA LYS A 364 -14.37 4.14 -48.20
C LYS A 364 -13.06 3.63 -47.58
N ALA A 365 -13.05 2.40 -47.09
CA ALA A 365 -11.90 1.84 -46.42
C ALA A 365 -10.73 1.59 -47.39
N ARG A 366 -9.50 1.73 -46.89
CA ARG A 366 -8.26 1.53 -47.66
C ARG A 366 -7.41 0.43 -47.03
N SER A 367 -6.76 -0.38 -47.85
CA SER A 367 -5.79 -1.37 -47.34
C SER A 367 -4.57 -0.64 -46.82
N VAL A 368 -4.11 -1.02 -45.64
CA VAL A 368 -2.89 -0.49 -45.05
C VAL A 368 -2.03 -1.63 -44.52
N THR A 369 -0.72 -1.53 -44.75
CA THR A 369 0.28 -2.37 -44.11
C THR A 369 0.89 -1.54 -43.00
N THR A 370 0.79 -2.00 -41.76
CA THR A 370 1.37 -1.30 -40.60
C THR A 370 2.90 -1.34 -40.64
N SER A 371 3.55 -0.48 -39.86
CA SER A 371 5.02 -0.51 -39.66
C SER A 371 5.56 -1.85 -39.14
N THR A 372 4.70 -2.69 -38.59
CA THR A 372 5.00 -4.07 -38.13
C THR A 372 4.69 -5.14 -39.18
N ASN A 373 4.50 -4.75 -40.44
CA ASN A 373 4.19 -5.63 -41.57
C ASN A 373 2.87 -6.42 -41.42
N ARG A 374 1.92 -5.91 -40.64
CA ARG A 374 0.58 -6.51 -40.48
C ARG A 374 -0.40 -5.85 -41.43
N THR A 375 -1.27 -6.66 -42.03
CA THR A 375 -2.34 -6.17 -42.90
C THR A 375 -3.52 -5.67 -42.07
N GLY A 376 -4.08 -4.54 -42.47
CA GLY A 376 -5.24 -3.94 -41.84
C GLY A 376 -6.00 -3.03 -42.81
N ILE A 377 -7.07 -2.44 -42.28
CA ILE A 377 -7.98 -1.60 -43.04
C ILE A 377 -8.11 -0.25 -42.34
N GLN A 378 -7.86 0.82 -43.08
CA GLN A 378 -7.97 2.20 -42.61
C GLN A 378 -9.31 2.81 -43.03
N LEU A 379 -9.99 3.47 -42.08
CA LEU A 379 -11.25 4.18 -42.24
C LEU A 379 -11.05 5.65 -41.87
N ASP A 380 -11.61 6.56 -42.66
CA ASP A 380 -11.68 7.97 -42.30
C ASP A 380 -12.81 8.19 -41.27
N ILE A 381 -12.46 8.70 -40.08
CA ILE A 381 -13.40 8.97 -38.99
C ILE A 381 -13.64 10.46 -38.76
N SER A 382 -13.02 11.33 -39.56
CA SER A 382 -13.04 12.80 -39.39
C SER A 382 -14.44 13.41 -39.25
N ASN A 383 -15.43 12.85 -39.94
CA ASN A 383 -16.81 13.33 -39.94
C ASN A 383 -17.65 12.81 -38.76
N ALA A 384 -17.18 11.78 -38.04
CA ALA A 384 -17.90 11.14 -36.94
C ALA A 384 -17.33 11.50 -35.56
N VAL A 385 -16.08 11.97 -35.53
CA VAL A 385 -15.36 12.42 -34.33
C VAL A 385 -15.78 13.84 -33.92
N THR A 386 -15.94 14.06 -32.61
CA THR A 386 -16.08 15.37 -31.96
C THR A 386 -14.82 15.70 -31.15
N ASN A 387 -14.64 16.96 -30.77
CA ASN A 387 -13.57 17.32 -29.82
C ASN A 387 -13.80 16.60 -28.48
N GLY A 388 -12.73 16.12 -27.85
CA GLY A 388 -12.79 15.47 -26.56
C GLY A 388 -12.89 13.94 -26.63
N THR A 389 -13.51 13.33 -25.62
CA THR A 389 -13.73 11.87 -25.55
C THR A 389 -14.80 11.42 -26.53
N ASN A 390 -14.48 10.41 -27.33
CA ASN A 390 -15.33 9.77 -28.32
C ASN A 390 -15.49 8.29 -27.97
N VAL A 391 -16.62 7.69 -28.35
CA VAL A 391 -16.92 6.27 -28.14
C VAL A 391 -16.88 5.53 -29.47
N LEU A 392 -16.01 4.54 -29.58
CA LEU A 392 -15.97 3.56 -30.65
C LEU A 392 -16.73 2.29 -30.24
N LYS A 393 -17.61 1.83 -31.12
CA LYS A 393 -18.28 0.53 -31.01
C LYS A 393 -18.09 -0.26 -32.29
N VAL A 394 -17.48 -1.43 -32.20
CA VAL A 394 -17.34 -2.39 -33.31
C VAL A 394 -18.17 -3.61 -32.99
N THR A 395 -19.04 -4.01 -33.90
CA THR A 395 -19.85 -5.23 -33.77
C THR A 395 -19.71 -6.10 -35.01
N SER A 396 -19.74 -7.43 -34.84
CA SER A 396 -19.64 -8.37 -35.97
C SER A 396 -20.41 -9.65 -35.71
N LYS A 397 -20.82 -10.34 -36.79
CA LYS A 397 -21.24 -11.74 -36.71
C LYS A 397 -20.06 -12.72 -36.53
N SER A 398 -18.85 -12.28 -36.83
CA SER A 398 -17.61 -13.04 -36.63
C SER A 398 -17.02 -12.80 -35.23
N ASP A 399 -16.10 -13.66 -34.81
CA ASP A 399 -15.32 -13.45 -33.58
C ASP A 399 -14.35 -12.27 -33.77
N LEU A 400 -14.38 -11.31 -32.86
CA LEU A 400 -13.54 -10.11 -32.86
C LEU A 400 -12.34 -10.23 -31.91
N SER A 401 -12.12 -11.38 -31.27
CA SER A 401 -11.09 -11.54 -30.23
C SER A 401 -9.66 -11.24 -30.68
N LEU A 402 -9.37 -11.33 -31.98
CA LEU A 402 -8.05 -11.05 -32.56
C LEU A 402 -7.96 -9.66 -33.23
N LEU A 403 -9.06 -8.91 -33.25
CA LEU A 403 -9.11 -7.58 -33.87
C LEU A 403 -8.32 -6.59 -33.03
N THR A 404 -7.28 -6.01 -33.63
CA THR A 404 -6.53 -4.90 -33.01
C THR A 404 -6.99 -3.59 -33.61
N ILE A 405 -7.30 -2.62 -32.74
CA ILE A 405 -7.78 -1.29 -33.12
C ILE A 405 -6.66 -0.29 -32.88
N GLN A 406 -6.32 0.47 -33.92
CA GLN A 406 -5.41 1.61 -33.84
C GLN A 406 -6.17 2.84 -34.34
N MET A 407 -6.03 3.96 -33.65
CA MET A 407 -6.62 5.24 -34.07
C MET A 407 -5.52 6.27 -34.20
N ASP A 408 -5.61 7.13 -35.20
CA ASP A 408 -4.78 8.31 -35.26
C ASP A 408 -5.21 9.23 -34.12
N SER A 409 -4.26 9.62 -33.29
CA SER A 409 -4.52 10.67 -32.34
C SER A 409 -4.67 12.01 -33.06
N PRO A 410 -5.47 12.94 -32.51
CA PRO A 410 -5.69 14.23 -33.13
C PRO A 410 -4.39 14.98 -33.32
N THR A 411 -4.23 15.50 -34.54
CA THR A 411 -3.10 16.31 -34.95
C THR A 411 -3.35 17.75 -34.49
N ILE A 412 -2.63 18.18 -33.46
CA ILE A 412 -2.66 19.60 -33.06
C ILE A 412 -1.95 20.39 -34.16
N ILE A 413 -2.69 21.21 -34.91
CA ILE A 413 -2.09 22.06 -35.94
C ILE A 413 -1.53 23.28 -35.23
N PRO A 414 -0.19 23.51 -35.23
CA PRO A 414 0.37 24.77 -34.73
C PRO A 414 -0.28 25.89 -35.52
N ALA A 415 -1.01 26.78 -34.83
CA ALA A 415 -1.70 27.86 -35.52
C ALA A 415 -0.66 28.84 -36.06
N THR A 416 -0.44 28.84 -37.38
CA THR A 416 0.33 29.89 -38.08
C THR A 416 -0.46 31.19 -38.23
N ARG A 417 -1.70 31.28 -37.73
CA ARG A 417 -2.47 32.51 -37.59
C ARG A 417 -3.37 32.46 -36.36
N TRP A 418 -3.14 33.40 -35.45
CA TRP A 418 -3.89 33.70 -34.23
C TRP A 418 -5.40 33.48 -34.39
N VAL A 419 -5.92 32.45 -33.71
CA VAL A 419 -7.36 32.22 -33.59
C VAL A 419 -7.80 32.88 -32.29
N ASP A 420 -8.64 33.90 -32.43
CA ASP A 420 -9.25 34.73 -31.39
C ASP A 420 -8.35 35.78 -30.68
N ARG A 421 -8.00 36.84 -31.43
CA ARG A 421 -7.31 38.04 -30.88
C ARG A 421 -8.07 38.67 -29.72
N LYS A 422 -9.40 38.60 -29.72
CA LYS A 422 -10.23 39.21 -28.67
C LYS A 422 -10.01 38.47 -27.37
N LEU A 423 -10.16 37.15 -27.36
CA LEU A 423 -9.92 36.32 -26.18
C LEU A 423 -8.49 36.48 -25.64
N LYS A 424 -7.48 36.51 -26.52
CA LYS A 424 -6.10 36.79 -26.11
C LYS A 424 -5.99 38.13 -25.38
N ASN A 425 -6.51 39.19 -25.98
CA ASN A 425 -6.42 40.53 -25.41
C ASN A 425 -7.21 40.63 -24.10
N ASP A 426 -8.39 40.02 -24.02
CA ASP A 426 -9.22 40.00 -22.81
C ASP A 426 -8.50 39.26 -21.67
N LEU A 427 -7.85 38.13 -21.96
CA LEU A 427 -7.04 37.39 -20.99
C LEU A 427 -5.81 38.18 -20.53
N VAL A 428 -5.02 38.71 -21.47
CA VAL A 428 -3.83 39.49 -21.12
C VAL A 428 -4.25 40.69 -20.28
N ASN A 429 -5.17 41.52 -20.77
CA ASN A 429 -5.63 42.71 -20.05
C ASN A 429 -6.28 42.37 -18.71
N GLY A 430 -7.11 41.33 -18.67
CA GLY A 430 -7.85 40.95 -17.49
C GLY A 430 -6.97 40.36 -16.39
N LEU A 431 -5.92 39.62 -16.76
CA LEU A 431 -4.99 39.06 -15.79
C LEU A 431 -3.93 40.10 -15.38
N THR A 432 -3.45 40.96 -16.28
CA THR A 432 -2.53 42.07 -15.92
C THR A 432 -3.17 43.11 -14.99
N GLN A 433 -4.51 43.13 -14.89
CA GLN A 433 -5.22 43.94 -13.90
C GLN A 433 -5.17 43.35 -12.48
N LEU A 434 -4.90 42.05 -12.34
CA LEU A 434 -4.80 41.39 -11.04
C LEU A 434 -3.43 41.61 -10.41
N GLU A 435 -2.37 41.54 -11.23
CA GLU A 435 -0.99 41.65 -10.77
C GLU A 435 -0.07 42.07 -11.92
N GLU A 436 0.95 42.90 -11.69
CA GLU A 436 1.80 43.44 -12.76
C GLU A 436 2.88 42.44 -13.24
N ASP A 437 3.31 41.52 -12.37
CA ASP A 437 4.52 40.70 -12.56
C ASP A 437 4.21 39.19 -12.52
N PHE A 438 3.55 38.62 -13.53
CA PHE A 438 3.38 37.16 -13.65
C PHE A 438 3.49 36.68 -15.10
N GLU A 439 3.86 35.41 -15.31
CA GLU A 439 3.93 34.80 -16.64
C GLU A 439 2.83 33.78 -16.82
N PHE A 440 2.28 33.66 -18.04
CA PHE A 440 1.32 32.61 -18.32
C PHE A 440 1.35 32.12 -19.77
N SER A 441 0.81 30.92 -19.96
CA SER A 441 0.56 30.34 -21.27
C SER A 441 -0.74 29.54 -21.23
N LEU A 442 -1.56 29.70 -22.27
CA LEU A 442 -2.87 29.07 -22.40
C LEU A 442 -3.00 28.40 -23.77
N VAL A 443 -3.26 27.10 -23.74
CA VAL A 443 -3.78 26.34 -24.87
C VAL A 443 -5.30 26.24 -24.72
N LYS A 444 -6.04 26.49 -25.79
CA LYS A 444 -7.49 26.26 -25.88
C LYS A 444 -7.85 25.69 -27.24
N ASN A 445 -8.72 24.67 -27.27
CA ASN A 445 -9.06 23.93 -28.49
C ASN A 445 -7.82 23.44 -29.23
N ASP A 446 -6.89 22.87 -28.47
CA ASP A 446 -5.59 22.38 -28.96
C ASP A 446 -4.75 23.44 -29.68
N LYS A 447 -4.96 24.74 -29.40
CA LYS A 447 -4.15 25.82 -29.96
C LYS A 447 -3.60 26.69 -28.85
N LEU A 448 -2.31 27.04 -28.93
CA LEU A 448 -1.75 28.10 -28.09
C LEU A 448 -2.44 29.43 -28.44
N ILE A 449 -3.26 29.96 -27.55
CA ILE A 449 -4.06 31.18 -27.79
C ILE A 449 -3.42 32.40 -27.14
N ALA A 450 -2.86 32.23 -25.94
CA ALA A 450 -2.22 33.31 -25.20
C ALA A 450 -0.89 32.86 -24.60
N HIS A 451 0.07 33.76 -24.67
CA HIS A 451 1.33 33.67 -23.94
C HIS A 451 1.73 35.10 -23.57
N HIS A 452 2.06 35.28 -22.30
CA HIS A 452 2.54 36.53 -21.74
C HIS A 452 3.76 36.20 -20.90
N ALA A 453 4.84 36.94 -21.15
CA ALA A 453 6.09 36.88 -20.41
C ALA A 453 6.50 38.31 -20.05
N PHE A 454 7.04 38.49 -18.85
CA PHE A 454 7.40 39.80 -18.32
C PHE A 454 8.88 40.11 -18.60
N GLY A 455 9.13 41.15 -19.41
CA GLY A 455 10.45 41.76 -19.64
C GLY A 455 11.40 41.03 -20.62
N ASP A 456 12.17 41.80 -21.41
CA ASP A 456 13.29 41.31 -22.24
C ASP A 456 14.57 41.03 -21.43
N SER A 457 14.53 41.20 -20.10
CA SER A 457 15.71 41.21 -19.22
C SER A 457 15.69 40.09 -18.17
N TYR A 458 15.57 38.83 -18.59
CA TYR A 458 15.90 37.68 -17.75
C TYR A 458 16.58 36.57 -18.56
N LEU A 459 17.63 36.92 -19.31
CA LEU A 459 18.51 36.01 -20.04
C LEU A 459 19.27 34.97 -19.16
N ASN A 460 19.13 35.01 -17.83
CA ASN A 460 19.85 34.12 -16.90
C ASN A 460 18.99 33.39 -15.86
N ASN A 461 17.66 33.59 -15.81
CA ASN A 461 16.81 32.93 -14.82
C ASN A 461 15.91 31.89 -15.47
N THR A 462 16.35 30.63 -15.41
CA THR A 462 15.55 29.45 -15.58
C THR A 462 14.24 29.51 -14.78
N LEU A 463 13.09 29.18 -15.37
CA LEU A 463 11.85 28.99 -14.63
C LEU A 463 12.02 27.80 -13.69
N TYR A 464 12.20 28.08 -12.40
CA TYR A 464 12.33 27.06 -11.35
C TYR A 464 10.95 26.56 -10.90
N LEU A 465 10.20 25.93 -11.81
CA LEU A 465 9.00 25.16 -11.49
C LEU A 465 9.35 23.71 -11.09
N LYS A 466 10.39 23.57 -10.27
CA LYS A 466 11.09 22.29 -9.97
C LYS A 466 10.16 21.13 -9.64
N GLN A 467 9.13 21.36 -8.82
CA GLN A 467 8.19 20.33 -8.38
C GLN A 467 7.16 20.00 -9.47
N LEU A 468 6.61 21.02 -10.16
CA LEU A 468 5.68 20.80 -11.27
C LEU A 468 6.35 20.03 -12.41
N THR A 469 7.56 20.41 -12.81
CA THR A 469 8.22 19.76 -13.95
C THR A 469 8.70 18.34 -13.64
N THR A 470 9.06 18.06 -12.37
CA THR A 470 9.30 16.68 -11.88
C THR A 470 8.05 15.81 -12.02
N PHE A 471 6.89 16.35 -11.61
CA PHE A 471 5.61 15.66 -11.75
C PHE A 471 5.32 15.32 -13.22
N PHE A 472 5.37 16.31 -14.14
CA PHE A 472 5.12 16.06 -15.56
C PHE A 472 6.03 14.96 -16.13
N THR A 473 7.33 15.02 -15.86
CA THR A 473 8.29 14.12 -16.50
C THR A 473 8.18 12.67 -16.02
N THR A 474 8.07 12.42 -14.71
CA THR A 474 7.93 11.05 -14.18
C THR A 474 6.60 10.44 -14.61
N GLN A 475 5.51 11.20 -14.50
CA GLN A 475 4.17 10.72 -14.83
C GLN A 475 3.99 10.43 -16.33
N LEU A 476 4.44 11.34 -17.20
CA LEU A 476 4.38 11.13 -18.65
C LEU A 476 5.27 9.95 -19.07
N ALA A 477 6.41 9.74 -18.41
CA ALA A 477 7.26 8.58 -18.67
C ALA A 477 6.57 7.27 -18.29
N VAL A 478 5.91 7.22 -17.13
CA VAL A 478 5.12 6.05 -16.73
C VAL A 478 3.95 5.81 -17.68
N LEU A 479 3.16 6.84 -18.00
CA LEU A 479 2.07 6.75 -18.97
C LEU A 479 2.55 6.26 -20.33
N LYS A 480 3.73 6.71 -20.76
CA LYS A 480 4.35 6.24 -21.98
C LYS A 480 4.66 4.75 -21.95
N LEU A 481 5.31 4.28 -20.90
CA LEU A 481 5.62 2.86 -20.77
C LEU A 481 4.38 1.98 -20.61
N VAL A 482 3.33 2.49 -19.97
CA VAL A 482 2.01 1.82 -19.89
C VAL A 482 1.38 1.73 -21.29
N GLY A 483 1.33 2.85 -22.04
CA GLY A 483 0.80 2.87 -23.40
C GLY A 483 1.62 2.05 -24.41
N ASP A 484 2.90 1.84 -24.11
CA ASP A 484 3.81 0.98 -24.88
C ASP A 484 3.78 -0.50 -24.41
N ASP A 485 2.89 -0.87 -23.48
CA ASP A 485 2.76 -2.21 -22.87
C ASP A 485 4.04 -2.74 -22.16
N ARG A 486 4.93 -1.84 -21.75
CA ARG A 486 6.21 -2.18 -21.08
C ARG A 486 6.11 -2.09 -19.55
N LEU A 487 5.10 -1.42 -19.04
CA LEU A 487 4.86 -1.24 -17.62
C LEU A 487 3.38 -1.47 -17.29
N ARG A 488 3.12 -2.10 -16.15
CA ARG A 488 1.79 -2.39 -15.62
C ARG A 488 1.68 -1.87 -14.20
N LEU A 489 0.50 -1.34 -13.88
CA LEU A 489 0.32 -0.55 -12.68
C LEU A 489 -0.08 -1.35 -11.46
N ASP A 490 -0.82 -2.43 -11.70
CA ASP A 490 -1.22 -3.44 -10.73
C ASP A 490 -0.06 -4.34 -10.29
N ARG A 491 1.07 -4.27 -10.99
CA ARG A 491 2.24 -5.08 -10.68
C ARG A 491 2.97 -4.51 -9.46
N PRO A 492 3.39 -5.38 -8.52
CA PRO A 492 4.33 -5.01 -7.47
C PRO A 492 5.57 -4.37 -8.07
N VAL A 493 6.12 -3.36 -7.39
CA VAL A 493 7.41 -2.75 -7.77
C VAL A 493 8.51 -3.82 -7.87
N SER A 494 8.45 -4.82 -6.98
CA SER A 494 9.36 -5.97 -6.95
C SER A 494 9.39 -6.82 -8.21
N TYR A 495 8.37 -6.69 -9.08
CA TYR A 495 8.35 -7.30 -10.40
C TYR A 495 9.39 -6.69 -11.34
N TYR A 496 9.62 -5.37 -11.22
CA TYR A 496 10.57 -4.63 -12.05
C TYR A 496 11.93 -4.49 -11.35
N LEU A 497 11.92 -4.24 -10.04
CA LEU A 497 13.11 -4.09 -9.20
C LEU A 497 13.17 -5.25 -8.20
N SER A 498 13.87 -6.31 -8.55
CA SER A 498 13.88 -7.58 -7.79
C SER A 498 14.32 -7.45 -6.32
N GLU A 499 15.12 -6.43 -6.03
CA GLU A 499 15.67 -6.06 -4.74
C GLU A 499 14.70 -5.22 -3.88
N TYR A 500 13.59 -4.74 -4.45
CA TYR A 500 12.56 -3.97 -3.75
C TYR A 500 11.64 -4.89 -2.93
N LYS A 501 12.18 -5.49 -1.86
CA LYS A 501 11.50 -6.49 -1.01
C LYS A 501 11.75 -6.21 0.49
N GLY A 502 11.06 -6.93 1.37
CA GLY A 502 11.08 -6.69 2.82
C GLY A 502 10.20 -5.52 3.27
N ASP A 503 9.86 -5.46 4.55
CA ASP A 503 9.21 -4.31 5.20
C ASP A 503 7.88 -3.87 4.54
N GLY A 504 7.17 -4.82 3.94
CA GLY A 504 5.96 -4.57 3.16
C GLY A 504 6.17 -3.96 1.78
N ARG A 505 7.42 -3.77 1.30
CA ARG A 505 7.73 -3.28 -0.05
C ARG A 505 7.12 -4.13 -1.15
N GLY A 506 7.08 -5.45 -0.95
CA GLY A 506 6.45 -6.39 -1.89
C GLY A 506 4.96 -6.12 -2.18
N ASN A 507 4.29 -5.33 -1.33
CA ASN A 507 2.86 -5.04 -1.45
C ASN A 507 2.57 -3.71 -2.16
N ARG A 508 3.62 -2.97 -2.56
CA ARG A 508 3.49 -1.69 -3.25
C ARG A 508 3.57 -1.92 -4.74
N THR A 509 2.54 -1.47 -5.44
CA THR A 509 2.44 -1.54 -6.89
C THR A 509 2.90 -0.23 -7.49
N ILE A 510 3.08 -0.18 -8.81
CA ILE A 510 3.39 1.09 -9.49
C ILE A 510 2.25 2.10 -9.27
N GLU A 511 1.00 1.64 -9.22
CA GLU A 511 -0.16 2.49 -8.88
C GLU A 511 -0.03 3.12 -7.49
N HIS A 512 0.37 2.35 -6.46
CA HIS A 512 0.54 2.90 -5.11
C HIS A 512 1.62 4.00 -5.05
N LEU A 513 2.68 3.88 -5.85
CA LEU A 513 3.70 4.92 -5.95
C LEU A 513 3.16 6.17 -6.67
N LEU A 514 2.56 6.00 -7.85
CA LEU A 514 1.99 7.10 -8.65
C LEU A 514 0.93 7.91 -7.89
N THR A 515 0.10 7.22 -7.12
CA THR A 515 -1.01 7.83 -6.37
C THR A 515 -0.60 8.33 -4.99
N HIS A 516 0.66 8.14 -4.61
CA HIS A 516 1.19 8.47 -3.28
C HIS A 516 0.47 7.78 -2.10
N TYR A 517 -0.12 6.61 -2.35
CA TYR A 517 -0.71 5.72 -1.34
C TYR A 517 0.21 4.58 -0.90
N SER A 518 1.49 4.66 -1.25
CA SER A 518 2.52 3.73 -0.79
C SER A 518 2.82 3.87 0.70
N GLY A 519 2.53 5.02 1.31
CA GLY A 519 2.84 5.29 2.71
C GLY A 519 4.30 5.64 3.01
N TYR A 520 5.11 5.94 2.00
CA TYR A 520 6.42 6.59 2.24
C TYR A 520 6.23 7.98 2.88
N PRO A 521 7.15 8.42 3.77
CA PRO A 521 7.20 9.80 4.27
C PRO A 521 7.66 10.77 3.18
N SER A 522 7.50 12.08 3.38
CA SER A 522 8.26 13.06 2.59
C SER A 522 9.74 13.02 3.00
N VAL A 523 10.63 13.49 2.11
CA VAL A 523 12.07 13.59 2.41
C VAL A 523 12.34 14.45 3.64
N GLU A 524 11.65 15.59 3.76
CA GLU A 524 11.76 16.46 4.94
C GLU A 524 11.36 15.75 6.23
N ASN A 525 10.22 15.05 6.24
CA ASN A 525 9.76 14.31 7.41
C ASN A 525 10.69 13.16 7.79
N TYR A 526 11.33 12.54 6.80
CA TYR A 526 12.33 11.49 7.04
C TYR A 526 13.60 12.09 7.65
N LEU A 527 14.12 13.19 7.10
CA LEU A 527 15.33 13.86 7.59
C LEU A 527 15.15 14.45 9.00
N ASN A 528 14.02 15.12 9.24
CA ASN A 528 13.66 15.63 10.56
C ASN A 528 13.50 14.50 11.58
N GLY A 529 13.10 13.33 11.10
CA GLY A 529 13.07 12.15 11.93
C GLY A 529 14.47 11.78 12.42
N LEU A 530 15.46 11.66 11.55
CA LEU A 530 16.77 11.06 11.86
C LEU A 530 17.62 11.72 12.98
N MET A 531 17.18 12.81 13.63
CA MET A 531 17.94 13.52 14.67
C MET A 531 17.16 13.62 16.00
N PRO A 532 17.79 13.34 17.17
CA PRO A 532 17.17 13.54 18.49
C PRO A 532 16.80 15.00 18.74
N ASP A 533 15.74 15.23 19.53
CA ASP A 533 15.17 16.56 19.85
C ASP A 533 16.15 17.56 20.52
N ASP A 534 17.33 17.10 20.94
CA ASP A 534 18.25 17.86 21.80
C ASP A 534 19.19 18.82 21.03
N GLU A 535 19.18 18.83 19.69
CA GLU A 535 20.03 19.69 18.83
C GLU A 535 19.23 20.67 17.94
N LEU A 536 18.11 21.18 18.44
CA LEU A 536 17.28 22.17 17.74
C LEU A 536 17.84 23.60 17.90
N ASP A 537 18.94 23.90 17.21
CA ASP A 537 19.35 25.29 16.97
C ASP A 537 18.99 25.72 15.53
N SER A 538 18.27 26.84 15.41
CA SER A 538 17.59 27.28 14.18
C SER A 538 18.54 27.74 13.06
N GLU A 539 19.83 27.90 13.33
CA GLU A 539 20.78 28.48 12.37
C GLU A 539 21.38 27.51 11.34
N ASN A 540 21.19 26.19 11.47
CA ASN A 540 21.85 25.21 10.60
C ASN A 540 20.97 24.59 9.49
N ILE A 541 19.91 25.26 9.01
CA ILE A 541 19.05 24.73 7.91
C ILE A 541 19.84 24.51 6.59
N ALA A 542 20.88 25.31 6.34
CA ALA A 542 21.66 25.23 5.11
C ALA A 542 22.64 24.02 5.06
N THR A 543 23.19 23.61 6.21
CA THR A 543 24.02 22.41 6.39
C THR A 543 23.19 21.12 6.43
N ARG A 544 21.87 21.19 6.69
CA ARG A 544 20.92 20.04 6.67
C ARG A 544 20.69 19.44 5.26
N LYS A 545 20.94 20.19 4.17
CA LYS A 545 20.71 19.75 2.78
C LYS A 545 21.92 19.07 2.10
N SER A 546 23.06 18.96 2.79
CA SER A 546 24.33 18.48 2.21
C SER A 546 24.76 17.07 2.63
N LEU A 547 23.95 16.34 3.42
CA LEU A 547 24.26 14.95 3.76
C LEU A 547 24.33 14.09 2.49
N PRO A 548 25.46 13.39 2.22
CA PRO A 548 25.62 12.52 1.07
C PRO A 548 24.85 11.22 1.29
N ILE A 549 23.52 11.29 1.27
CA ILE A 549 22.66 10.12 1.26
C ILE A 549 22.86 9.43 -0.10
N GLN A 550 23.37 8.19 -0.07
CA GLN A 550 23.35 7.32 -1.24
C GLN A 550 21.90 6.90 -1.50
N TRP A 551 21.09 7.79 -2.09
CA TRP A 551 19.64 7.64 -2.25
C TRP A 551 19.22 6.33 -2.95
N ASN A 552 20.04 5.85 -3.89
CA ASN A 552 19.88 4.53 -4.52
C ASN A 552 19.81 3.37 -3.53
N LYS A 553 20.49 3.46 -2.39
CA LYS A 553 20.43 2.48 -1.30
C LYS A 553 19.41 2.88 -0.24
N ALA A 554 19.17 4.17 -0.06
CA ALA A 554 18.22 4.68 0.93
C ALA A 554 16.79 4.25 0.62
N ILE A 555 16.36 4.24 -0.65
CA ILE A 555 14.98 3.85 -1.02
C ILE A 555 14.58 2.44 -0.57
N TYR A 556 15.54 1.53 -0.43
CA TYR A 556 15.33 0.16 0.06
C TYR A 556 15.27 0.08 1.59
N ASN A 557 15.73 1.12 2.29
CA ASN A 557 15.85 1.16 3.75
C ASN A 557 14.94 2.22 4.40
N VAL A 558 14.34 3.13 3.63
CA VAL A 558 13.45 4.17 4.16
C VAL A 558 12.15 3.55 4.67
N PRO A 559 11.82 3.71 5.97
CA PRO A 559 10.62 3.12 6.55
C PRO A 559 9.36 3.79 6.00
N PHE A 560 8.25 3.06 6.08
CA PHE A 560 6.93 3.59 5.74
C PHE A 560 6.27 4.20 6.97
N TYR A 561 5.67 5.39 6.83
CA TYR A 561 4.91 6.04 7.90
C TYR A 561 3.46 5.56 7.94
N TYR A 562 2.97 5.06 6.80
CA TYR A 562 1.60 4.56 6.66
C TYR A 562 1.59 3.21 5.95
N GLY A 563 0.57 2.40 6.21
CA GLY A 563 0.27 1.24 5.39
C GLY A 563 -0.21 1.64 4.00
N VAL A 564 -0.12 0.69 3.06
CA VAL A 564 -0.63 0.87 1.70
C VAL A 564 -2.12 1.24 1.74
N ASN A 565 -2.52 2.24 0.94
CA ASN A 565 -3.90 2.76 0.84
C ASN A 565 -4.52 3.30 2.14
N GLN A 566 -3.75 3.42 3.22
CA GLN A 566 -4.27 3.96 4.48
C GLN A 566 -4.40 5.48 4.45
N LYS A 567 -3.41 6.15 3.87
CA LYS A 567 -3.36 7.62 3.81
C LYS A 567 -2.63 8.06 2.54
N LEU A 568 -3.21 9.05 1.87
CA LEU A 568 -2.51 9.79 0.82
C LEU A 568 -1.40 10.61 1.48
N ASN A 569 -0.15 10.38 1.09
CA ASN A 569 0.98 11.14 1.59
C ASN A 569 1.98 11.39 0.46
N TYR A 570 2.04 12.64 -0.02
CA TYR A 570 3.01 13.03 -1.03
C TYR A 570 4.44 12.71 -0.52
N SER A 571 5.24 12.14 -1.42
CA SER A 571 6.54 11.59 -1.08
C SER A 571 7.42 11.50 -2.31
N GLU A 572 8.56 12.15 -2.25
CA GLU A 572 9.58 12.13 -3.29
C GLU A 572 10.21 10.73 -3.42
N PHE A 573 10.12 9.87 -2.41
CA PHE A 573 10.55 8.48 -2.50
C PHE A 573 9.73 7.69 -3.53
N ASN A 574 8.45 8.04 -3.73
CA ASN A 574 7.65 7.41 -4.78
C ASN A 574 8.26 7.70 -6.16
N ASP A 575 8.55 8.97 -6.44
CA ASP A 575 9.15 9.39 -7.71
C ASP A 575 10.51 8.75 -7.94
N LEU A 576 11.34 8.65 -6.89
CA LEU A 576 12.65 8.02 -6.97
C LEU A 576 12.54 6.53 -7.35
N VAL A 577 11.63 5.79 -6.71
CA VAL A 577 11.43 4.37 -7.03
C VAL A 577 10.86 4.21 -8.45
N LEU A 578 9.92 5.07 -8.86
CA LEU A 578 9.37 5.06 -10.23
C LEU A 578 10.44 5.30 -11.28
N ARG A 579 11.39 6.21 -11.04
CA ARG A 579 12.52 6.46 -11.93
C ARG A 579 13.40 5.23 -12.09
N LEU A 580 13.76 4.57 -10.99
CA LEU A 580 14.54 3.33 -11.06
C LEU A 580 13.80 2.24 -11.83
N VAL A 581 12.47 2.13 -11.66
CA VAL A 581 11.65 1.23 -12.47
C VAL A 581 11.74 1.61 -13.96
N ILE A 582 11.64 2.90 -14.31
CA ILE A 582 11.77 3.36 -15.70
C ILE A 582 13.15 3.00 -16.27
N GLU A 583 14.22 3.27 -15.53
CA GLU A 583 15.59 2.97 -15.95
C GLU A 583 15.79 1.48 -16.16
N GLN A 584 15.32 0.66 -15.21
CA GLN A 584 15.40 -0.80 -15.29
C GLN A 584 14.58 -1.36 -16.46
N VAL A 585 13.37 -0.84 -16.70
CA VAL A 585 12.50 -1.29 -17.80
C VAL A 585 13.07 -0.87 -19.15
N THR A 586 13.72 0.30 -19.23
CA THR A 586 14.12 0.93 -20.51
C THR A 586 15.57 0.69 -20.89
N ASN A 587 16.44 0.39 -19.93
CA ASN A 587 17.89 0.38 -20.06
C ASN A 587 18.46 1.73 -20.56
N MET A 588 17.81 2.82 -20.20
CA MET A 588 18.23 4.21 -20.43
C MET A 588 18.24 4.93 -19.08
N THR A 589 19.06 5.97 -18.90
CA THR A 589 18.83 6.84 -17.72
C THR A 589 17.48 7.53 -17.85
N PHE A 590 16.89 7.94 -16.73
CA PHE A 590 15.60 8.62 -16.73
C PHE A 590 15.61 9.85 -17.64
N GLU A 591 16.67 10.66 -17.60
CA GLU A 591 16.83 11.86 -18.43
C GLU A 591 16.88 11.49 -19.90
N GLN A 592 17.70 10.51 -20.27
CA GLN A 592 17.81 10.04 -21.65
C GLN A 592 16.47 9.53 -22.18
N PHE A 593 15.71 8.82 -21.34
CA PHE A 593 14.39 8.35 -21.74
C PHE A 593 13.43 9.50 -21.98
N VAL A 594 13.31 10.45 -21.04
CA VAL A 594 12.39 11.59 -21.17
C VAL A 594 12.79 12.49 -22.35
N GLU A 595 14.07 12.80 -22.50
CA GLU A 595 14.58 13.61 -23.61
C GLU A 595 14.26 12.96 -24.96
N ASN A 596 14.72 11.73 -25.18
CA ASN A 596 14.61 11.07 -26.49
C ASN A 596 13.19 10.62 -26.84
N ARG A 597 12.34 10.38 -25.83
CA ARG A 597 11.04 9.71 -26.02
C ARG A 597 9.85 10.61 -25.75
N ILE A 598 10.06 11.79 -25.16
CA ILE A 598 9.01 12.76 -24.85
C ILE A 598 9.37 14.15 -25.37
N LEU A 599 10.53 14.72 -25.00
CA LEU A 599 10.84 16.12 -25.30
C LEU A 599 11.27 16.35 -26.76
N SER A 600 12.27 15.63 -27.26
CA SER A 600 12.76 15.79 -28.64
C SER A 600 11.68 15.51 -29.70
N PRO A 601 10.80 14.50 -29.56
CA PRO A 601 9.69 14.32 -30.49
C PRO A 601 8.71 15.50 -30.54
N LEU A 602 8.69 16.37 -29.52
CA LEU A 602 7.83 17.55 -29.43
C LEU A 602 8.56 18.86 -29.82
N ASP A 603 9.80 18.77 -30.27
CA ASP A 603 10.67 19.92 -30.56
C ASP A 603 10.84 20.87 -29.34
N LEU A 604 10.88 20.31 -28.12
CA LEU A 604 11.03 21.08 -26.87
C LEU A 604 12.51 21.28 -26.48
N ASP A 605 13.33 21.75 -27.43
CA ASP A 605 14.79 21.86 -27.27
C ASP A 605 15.24 22.90 -26.22
N SER A 606 14.35 23.81 -25.80
CA SER A 606 14.58 24.76 -24.71
C SER A 606 14.43 24.18 -23.30
N SER A 607 14.00 22.91 -23.20
CA SER A 607 13.78 22.21 -21.94
C SER A 607 14.92 21.22 -21.67
N ILE A 608 15.80 21.55 -20.72
CA ILE A 608 16.99 20.75 -20.38
C ILE A 608 16.95 20.25 -18.94
N PHE A 609 17.54 19.09 -18.67
CA PHE A 609 17.70 18.61 -17.31
C PHE A 609 18.92 19.25 -16.64
N ARG A 610 18.76 19.75 -15.40
CA ARG A 610 19.91 20.20 -14.61
C ARG A 610 20.76 19.00 -14.19
N GLN A 611 21.95 18.86 -14.77
CA GLN A 611 22.95 17.93 -14.25
C GLN A 611 23.47 18.47 -12.91
N VAL A 612 23.15 17.78 -11.82
CA VAL A 612 23.74 18.06 -10.51
C VAL A 612 25.04 17.25 -10.40
N PRO A 613 26.20 17.87 -10.08
CA PRO A 613 27.44 17.13 -9.90
C PRO A 613 27.29 16.12 -8.75
N ASN A 614 27.80 14.91 -8.95
CA ASN A 614 27.89 13.80 -7.98
C ASN A 614 26.57 13.10 -7.63
N ASN A 615 26.19 12.04 -8.39
CA ASN A 615 25.46 10.81 -8.00
C ASN A 615 24.32 10.86 -6.94
N ASN A 616 23.83 12.03 -6.59
CA ASN A 616 22.79 12.26 -5.60
C ASN A 616 21.50 12.41 -6.41
N LEU A 617 20.71 11.35 -6.45
CA LEU A 617 19.37 11.36 -7.02
C LEU A 617 18.44 12.25 -6.17
N TYR A 618 18.63 13.56 -6.30
CA TYR A 618 17.59 14.55 -6.01
C TYR A 618 16.54 14.48 -7.14
N PRO A 619 15.34 15.07 -6.95
CA PRO A 619 14.40 15.30 -8.03
C PRO A 619 15.09 16.01 -9.22
N VAL A 620 15.41 15.24 -10.26
CA VAL A 620 15.79 15.71 -11.59
C VAL A 620 14.77 16.78 -11.97
N SER A 621 15.26 18.00 -12.09
CA SER A 621 14.44 19.18 -12.36
C SER A 621 14.59 19.49 -13.83
N LEU A 622 13.49 19.43 -14.57
CA LEU A 622 13.46 19.95 -15.93
C LEU A 622 13.44 21.47 -15.83
N LEU A 623 14.45 22.08 -16.43
CA LEU A 623 14.65 23.50 -16.54
C LEU A 623 14.13 23.94 -17.91
N THR A 624 13.25 24.92 -17.94
CA THR A 624 12.82 25.55 -19.19
C THR A 624 12.87 27.06 -19.03
N SER A 625 13.14 27.76 -20.14
CA SER A 625 13.03 29.21 -20.23
C SER A 625 11.69 29.66 -20.81
N GLN A 626 10.79 28.71 -21.18
CA GLN A 626 9.56 29.03 -21.89
C GLN A 626 8.34 28.33 -21.29
N MET A 627 7.41 29.12 -20.77
CA MET A 627 6.13 28.64 -20.20
C MET A 627 5.30 27.82 -21.20
N LYS A 628 5.49 28.06 -22.51
CA LYS A 628 4.83 27.28 -23.56
C LYS A 628 5.20 25.79 -23.48
N ASP A 629 6.42 25.44 -23.10
CA ASP A 629 6.92 24.05 -23.09
C ASP A 629 6.15 23.23 -22.05
N ILE A 630 5.97 23.79 -20.85
CA ILE A 630 5.21 23.15 -19.76
C ILE A 630 3.74 23.02 -20.15
N THR A 631 3.19 24.02 -20.85
CA THR A 631 1.80 23.99 -21.31
C THR A 631 1.58 22.90 -22.35
N ILE A 632 2.58 22.64 -23.22
CA ILE A 632 2.57 21.51 -24.16
C ILE A 632 2.58 20.18 -23.42
N LEU A 633 3.43 20.02 -22.40
CA LEU A 633 3.48 18.81 -21.57
C LEU A 633 2.16 18.60 -20.80
N ALA A 634 1.56 19.65 -20.25
CA ALA A 634 0.25 19.58 -19.60
C ALA A 634 -0.85 19.16 -20.58
N GLN A 635 -0.81 19.69 -21.81
CA GLN A 635 -1.77 19.34 -22.85
C GLN A 635 -1.70 17.87 -23.26
N LEU A 636 -0.54 17.19 -23.17
CA LEU A 636 -0.44 15.75 -23.47
C LEU A 636 -1.34 14.90 -22.58
N PHE A 637 -1.53 15.30 -21.33
CA PHE A 637 -2.43 14.59 -20.44
C PHE A 637 -3.88 14.71 -20.90
N LYS A 638 -4.27 15.83 -21.49
CA LYS A 638 -5.63 16.03 -22.02
C LYS A 638 -5.85 15.28 -23.32
N SER A 639 -4.91 15.41 -24.25
CA SER A 639 -5.00 14.89 -25.62
C SER A 639 -4.67 13.40 -25.77
N GLY A 640 -4.57 12.67 -24.66
CA GLY A 640 -4.20 11.25 -24.67
C GLY A 640 -2.81 10.99 -25.25
N GLY A 641 -1.87 11.91 -25.03
CA GLY A 641 -0.46 11.78 -25.43
C GLY A 641 -0.09 12.42 -26.75
N SER A 642 -0.89 13.36 -27.26
CA SER A 642 -0.77 13.86 -28.64
C SER A 642 -0.54 15.35 -28.71
N TYR A 643 0.45 15.79 -29.47
CA TYR A 643 0.68 17.20 -29.75
C TYR A 643 1.38 17.35 -31.10
N GLY A 644 1.08 18.41 -31.84
CA GLY A 644 1.50 18.50 -33.23
C GLY A 644 0.96 17.33 -34.08
N LYS A 645 1.85 16.83 -34.96
CA LYS A 645 1.71 15.55 -35.67
C LYS A 645 2.23 14.36 -34.88
N GLN A 646 2.57 14.56 -33.61
CA GLN A 646 3.35 13.62 -32.81
C GLN A 646 2.45 12.94 -31.79
N ASN A 647 2.59 11.61 -31.70
CA ASN A 647 1.87 10.77 -30.76
C ASN A 647 2.90 10.17 -29.79
N ILE A 648 3.03 10.78 -28.63
CA ILE A 648 4.08 10.46 -27.64
C ILE A 648 3.79 9.14 -26.94
N PHE A 649 2.53 8.91 -26.59
CA PHE A 649 2.06 7.66 -26.01
C PHE A 649 0.63 7.35 -26.44
N LYS A 650 0.27 6.06 -26.40
CA LYS A 650 -1.06 5.59 -26.78
C LYS A 650 -2.05 5.85 -25.64
N PRO A 651 -3.28 6.32 -25.95
CA PRO A 651 -4.37 6.30 -24.99
C PRO A 651 -4.62 4.86 -24.53
N SER A 652 -4.76 4.67 -23.22
CA SER A 652 -5.12 3.39 -22.61
C SER A 652 -6.31 3.58 -21.67
N SER A 653 -6.94 2.46 -21.27
CA SER A 653 -7.95 2.48 -20.19
C SER A 653 -7.39 3.16 -18.93
N PHE A 654 -6.09 3.04 -18.70
CA PHE A 654 -5.42 3.73 -17.62
C PHE A 654 -5.27 5.23 -17.87
N THR A 655 -4.90 5.68 -19.07
CA THR A 655 -4.85 7.13 -19.38
C THR A 655 -6.21 7.77 -19.08
N SER A 656 -7.29 7.08 -19.43
CA SER A 656 -8.65 7.50 -19.08
C SER A 656 -8.89 7.46 -17.57
N TRP A 657 -8.57 6.37 -16.86
CA TRP A 657 -8.69 6.32 -15.39
C TRP A 657 -7.90 7.44 -14.72
N TYR A 658 -6.65 7.65 -15.12
CA TYR A 658 -5.75 8.68 -14.60
C TYR A 658 -6.30 10.10 -14.84
N GLN A 659 -6.88 10.35 -16.01
CA GLN A 659 -7.60 11.61 -16.29
C GLN A 659 -8.87 11.77 -15.44
N HIS A 660 -9.55 10.69 -15.05
CA HIS A 660 -10.81 10.78 -14.29
C HIS A 660 -10.61 10.83 -12.78
N ASN A 661 -9.47 10.37 -12.29
CA ASN A 661 -9.12 10.44 -10.89
C ASN A 661 -8.22 11.66 -10.70
N SER A 662 -8.66 12.64 -9.91
CA SER A 662 -8.05 13.97 -9.76
C SER A 662 -6.66 13.98 -9.09
N PHE A 663 -5.68 13.24 -9.62
CA PHE A 663 -4.32 13.08 -9.10
C PHE A 663 -3.42 14.30 -9.26
N TRP A 664 -3.97 15.43 -9.73
CA TRP A 664 -3.20 16.63 -10.05
C TRP A 664 -2.91 17.52 -8.85
N LEU A 665 -3.58 17.30 -7.72
CA LEU A 665 -3.38 18.10 -6.52
C LEU A 665 -2.01 17.81 -5.88
N ILE A 666 -1.00 18.57 -6.28
CA ILE A 666 0.23 18.75 -5.52
C ILE A 666 0.08 20.07 -4.75
N ALA A 667 0.36 20.04 -3.45
CA ALA A 667 0.73 21.22 -2.69
C ALA A 667 2.12 21.01 -2.10
N SER A 668 2.84 22.13 -1.98
CA SER A 668 4.28 22.28 -1.77
C SER A 668 4.86 21.53 -0.56
N GLU A 669 6.21 21.57 -0.47
CA GLU A 669 7.07 21.12 0.65
C GLU A 669 6.50 21.39 2.06
N HIS A 670 5.57 22.33 2.25
CA HIS A 670 5.08 22.74 3.56
C HIS A 670 3.58 22.54 3.82
N ASN A 671 2.75 22.20 2.82
CA ASN A 671 1.32 22.04 3.02
C ASN A 671 0.86 20.65 2.57
N GLN A 672 0.92 19.71 3.51
CA GLN A 672 0.32 18.39 3.33
C GLN A 672 -1.18 18.53 3.11
N ILE A 673 -1.64 18.46 1.85
CA ILE A 673 -3.04 18.17 1.55
C ILE A 673 -3.31 16.76 2.08
N ASN A 674 -3.83 16.69 3.32
CA ASN A 674 -4.10 15.46 4.05
C ASN A 674 -5.43 14.80 3.63
N ARG A 675 -6.11 15.31 2.59
CA ARG A 675 -7.39 14.81 2.11
C ARG A 675 -7.49 14.97 0.59
N LEU A 676 -8.02 13.95 -0.08
CA LEU A 676 -8.72 14.15 -1.37
C LEU A 676 -9.97 14.99 -1.08
N VAL A 677 -9.79 16.29 -0.82
CA VAL A 677 -10.88 17.24 -0.95
C VAL A 677 -11.26 17.18 -2.43
N GLY A 678 -12.53 16.95 -2.75
CA GLY A 678 -12.97 17.01 -4.14
C GLY A 678 -12.52 18.34 -4.73
N ILE A 679 -11.85 18.32 -5.88
CA ILE A 679 -11.26 19.54 -6.51
C ILE A 679 -12.28 20.69 -6.65
N GLN A 680 -13.57 20.35 -6.67
CA GLN A 680 -14.72 21.26 -6.70
C GLN A 680 -14.90 22.08 -5.42
N GLU A 681 -14.46 21.56 -4.26
CA GLU A 681 -14.50 22.27 -2.99
C GLU A 681 -13.31 23.24 -2.84
N CYS A 682 -12.34 23.20 -3.75
CA CYS A 682 -11.17 24.07 -3.72
C CYS A 682 -11.43 25.45 -4.34
N HIS A 683 -12.34 25.54 -5.30
CA HIS A 683 -12.72 26.80 -5.96
C HIS A 683 -14.04 26.67 -6.72
N PRO A 684 -14.95 27.68 -6.71
CA PRO A 684 -16.30 27.56 -7.27
C PRO A 684 -16.39 27.21 -8.77
N TYR A 685 -15.35 27.56 -9.53
CA TYR A 685 -15.31 27.29 -10.98
C TYR A 685 -14.68 25.93 -11.33
N LEU A 686 -14.04 25.26 -10.38
CA LEU A 686 -13.47 23.94 -10.62
C LEU A 686 -14.58 22.89 -10.61
N THR A 687 -14.57 22.03 -11.63
CA THR A 687 -15.55 20.96 -11.82
C THR A 687 -14.85 19.61 -11.81
N GLN A 688 -15.61 18.52 -11.95
CA GLN A 688 -15.03 17.18 -12.18
C GLN A 688 -14.17 17.07 -13.44
N ASN A 689 -14.25 18.06 -14.34
CA ASN A 689 -13.46 18.11 -15.57
C ASN A 689 -12.16 18.91 -15.39
N SER A 690 -11.94 19.49 -14.21
CA SER A 690 -10.81 20.36 -13.93
C SER A 690 -9.73 19.58 -13.17
N HIS A 691 -8.50 19.69 -13.62
CA HIS A 691 -7.30 19.08 -13.05
C HIS A 691 -6.31 20.18 -12.73
N VAL A 692 -5.93 20.31 -11.47
CA VAL A 692 -5.15 21.45 -10.98
C VAL A 692 -3.93 20.98 -10.22
N ALA A 693 -2.75 21.46 -10.61
CA ALA A 693 -1.50 21.26 -9.89
C ALA A 693 -0.92 22.60 -9.43
N ILE A 694 -0.47 22.66 -8.17
CA ILE A 694 -0.12 23.92 -7.52
C ILE A 694 1.26 23.81 -6.88
N THR A 695 2.01 24.90 -6.91
CA THR A 695 3.22 25.11 -6.11
C THR A 695 3.19 26.51 -5.53
N GLU A 696 4.17 26.84 -4.68
CA GLU A 696 4.29 28.19 -4.12
C GLU A 696 4.27 29.28 -5.21
N LYS A 697 4.89 29.02 -6.37
CA LYS A 697 5.04 29.99 -7.45
C LYS A 697 4.34 29.60 -8.75
N GLY A 698 3.52 28.56 -8.76
CA GLY A 698 3.05 27.99 -10.01
C GLY A 698 1.67 27.38 -9.90
N LEU A 699 0.88 27.56 -10.96
CA LEU A 699 -0.45 26.99 -11.12
C LEU A 699 -0.55 26.34 -12.49
N VAL A 700 -0.97 25.09 -12.54
CA VAL A 700 -1.37 24.40 -13.77
C VAL A 700 -2.83 24.05 -13.66
N LEU A 701 -3.61 24.35 -14.70
CA LEU A 701 -5.01 23.97 -14.85
C LEU A 701 -5.19 23.29 -16.19
N VAL A 702 -5.74 22.07 -16.19
CA VAL A 702 -6.27 21.41 -17.39
C VAL A 702 -7.77 21.25 -17.18
N ASP A 703 -8.59 21.74 -18.09
CA ASP A 703 -10.04 21.56 -18.02
C ASP A 703 -10.59 20.93 -19.30
N ASP A 704 -11.12 19.72 -19.17
CA ASP A 704 -11.59 18.90 -20.30
C ASP A 704 -12.83 19.51 -20.96
N LYS A 705 -13.70 20.17 -20.18
CA LYS A 705 -14.97 20.74 -20.65
C LYS A 705 -14.78 22.08 -21.36
N LEU A 706 -13.83 22.88 -20.87
CA LEU A 706 -13.46 24.14 -21.50
C LEU A 706 -12.41 23.95 -22.60
N ASP A 707 -11.86 22.74 -22.72
CA ASP A 707 -10.82 22.36 -23.68
C ASP A 707 -9.59 23.27 -23.52
N ILE A 708 -9.14 23.48 -22.27
CA ILE A 708 -8.02 24.37 -21.94
C ILE A 708 -6.89 23.69 -21.17
N SER A 709 -5.67 24.17 -21.38
CA SER A 709 -4.50 23.92 -20.53
C SER A 709 -3.82 25.26 -20.25
N LEU A 710 -3.79 25.67 -18.99
CA LEU A 710 -3.23 26.92 -18.51
C LEU A 710 -2.05 26.63 -17.58
N VAL A 711 -0.95 27.35 -17.76
CA VAL A 711 0.17 27.39 -16.82
C VAL A 711 0.43 28.84 -16.45
N VAL A 712 0.57 29.13 -15.16
CA VAL A 712 0.84 30.46 -14.61
C VAL A 712 2.00 30.37 -13.63
N TYR A 713 2.91 31.34 -13.70
CA TYR A 713 4.05 31.48 -12.81
C TYR A 713 4.01 32.84 -12.09
N PHE A 714 4.15 32.80 -10.77
CA PHE A 714 4.06 33.93 -9.86
C PHE A 714 5.44 34.18 -9.23
N PRO A 715 6.28 35.09 -9.77
CA PRO A 715 7.63 35.34 -9.27
C PRO A 715 7.65 35.85 -7.82
N HIS A 716 6.61 36.59 -7.41
CA HIS A 716 6.50 37.28 -6.12
C HIS A 716 5.43 36.68 -5.19
N ALA A 717 4.98 35.44 -5.42
CA ALA A 717 3.94 34.82 -4.60
C ALA A 717 4.27 34.83 -3.09
N GLU A 718 3.31 35.27 -2.27
CA GLU A 718 3.42 35.29 -0.81
C GLU A 718 3.14 33.91 -0.21
N LYS A 719 3.88 33.55 0.86
CA LYS A 719 3.78 32.23 1.53
C LYS A 719 2.61 32.09 2.51
N HIS A 720 1.85 33.16 2.77
CA HIS A 720 0.82 33.21 3.81
C HIS A 720 -0.59 33.29 3.19
N ASN A 721 -1.60 32.79 3.91
CA ASN A 721 -3.02 32.79 3.50
C ASN A 721 -3.39 31.91 2.30
N VAL A 722 -3.10 30.60 2.38
CA VAL A 722 -3.66 29.61 1.45
C VAL A 722 -4.94 28.98 2.00
N ASN A 723 -5.86 28.58 1.11
CA ASN A 723 -7.07 27.86 1.52
C ASN A 723 -6.78 26.40 1.91
N GLN A 724 -7.82 25.64 2.28
CA GLN A 724 -7.71 24.22 2.67
C GLN A 724 -7.10 23.30 1.59
N CYS A 725 -7.06 23.76 0.34
CA CYS A 725 -6.45 23.07 -0.80
C CYS A 725 -5.08 23.65 -1.20
N GLY A 726 -4.51 24.56 -0.40
CA GLY A 726 -3.20 25.14 -0.68
C GLY A 726 -3.18 26.22 -1.77
N LEU A 727 -4.34 26.68 -2.27
CA LEU A 727 -4.41 27.79 -3.22
C LEU A 727 -4.21 29.13 -2.50
N SER A 728 -3.27 29.95 -2.96
CA SER A 728 -3.14 31.35 -2.52
C SER A 728 -4.29 32.21 -3.04
N GLN A 729 -4.50 33.38 -2.46
CA GLN A 729 -5.51 34.33 -2.95
C GLN A 729 -5.24 34.71 -4.42
N GLN A 730 -3.98 35.03 -4.77
CA GLN A 730 -3.56 35.31 -6.15
C GLN A 730 -3.96 34.19 -7.12
N GLN A 731 -3.72 32.93 -6.74
CA GLN A 731 -4.07 31.77 -7.57
C GLN A 731 -5.60 31.64 -7.74
N GLN A 732 -6.38 31.91 -6.70
CA GLN A 732 -7.84 31.92 -6.77
C GLN A 732 -8.38 33.03 -7.67
N ASP A 733 -7.80 34.23 -7.58
CA ASP A 733 -8.20 35.38 -8.40
C ASP A 733 -7.90 35.13 -9.88
N VAL A 734 -6.72 34.56 -10.19
CA VAL A 734 -6.36 34.15 -11.56
C VAL A 734 -7.31 33.08 -12.08
N LEU A 735 -7.62 32.04 -11.29
CA LEU A 735 -8.59 31.02 -11.68
C LEU A 735 -9.95 31.66 -12.00
N THR A 736 -10.49 32.47 -11.08
CA THR A 736 -11.76 33.18 -11.26
C THR A 736 -11.77 33.97 -12.56
N LYS A 737 -10.74 34.79 -12.78
CA LYS A 737 -10.66 35.67 -13.94
C LYS A 737 -10.54 34.90 -15.26
N VAL A 738 -9.75 33.83 -15.29
CA VAL A 738 -9.62 32.95 -16.46
C VAL A 738 -10.98 32.34 -16.80
N PHE A 739 -11.68 31.77 -15.81
CA PHE A 739 -12.99 31.17 -16.03
C PHE A 739 -14.00 32.20 -16.51
N GLU A 740 -14.09 33.38 -15.88
CA GLU A 740 -14.99 34.46 -16.29
C GLU A 740 -14.79 34.88 -17.75
N ILE A 741 -13.54 35.13 -18.16
CA ILE A 741 -13.21 35.56 -19.52
C ILE A 741 -13.55 34.45 -20.52
N ILE A 742 -13.24 33.19 -20.20
CA ILE A 742 -13.52 32.06 -21.09
C ILE A 742 -15.02 31.80 -21.21
N TYR A 743 -15.79 31.95 -20.13
CA TYR A 743 -17.25 31.82 -20.15
C TYR A 743 -17.91 32.97 -20.93
N GLN A 744 -17.47 34.22 -20.74
CA GLN A 744 -17.94 35.38 -21.51
C GLN A 744 -17.62 35.28 -23.00
N ALA A 745 -16.53 34.61 -23.38
CA ALA A 745 -16.22 34.36 -24.78
C ALA A 745 -17.08 33.24 -25.42
N LYS A 746 -17.83 32.46 -24.63
CA LYS A 746 -18.78 31.44 -25.13
C LYS A 746 -20.19 32.00 -25.35
N SER A 747 -20.57 33.07 -24.65
CA SER A 747 -21.81 33.85 -24.88
C SER A 747 -21.64 34.82 -26.03
#